data_AF-A0A1Y3MYD0-F1
#
_entry.id   AF-A0A1Y3MYD0-F1
#
_cell.length_a   1.000
_cell.length_b   1.000
_cell.length_c   1.000
_cell.angle_alpha   90.00
_cell.angle_beta   90.00
_cell.angle_gamma   90.00
#
_symmetry.space_group_name_H-M   'P 1'
#
loop_
_entity.id
_entity.type
_entity.pdbx_description
1 polymer ?
#
loop_
_entity_poly.entity_id
_entity_poly.type
_entity_poly.pdbx_seq_one_letter_code
_entity_poly.pdbx_strand_id
1 'polypeptide(L)'
;MVFSFKNIISKIGLLSLLVNSTITTYALGASYKPEKMVESYNYLLNPYIGWYYGPDLVRLSDNVERECTYYDTFNYVQNNDNKSEYGLQYLGIILEEYRDRDISEKGLTSLRNILNEIRKRKQTRDPHTQLIINFYYDNNENCKTSSSNKYFHVNVKRNRQNKTYKMKINGKEISTNECYQKVKKSEDSSCTIEKTDNIEPKSIDQILKHVEQIAKIINEYKDIIYIARGVLIGPWGEMHTSKYSNLDSMTKIMKKMHKLIDPSIYLSVRTSEQRRGILNKIKEENSSMAEQLNKRLGHFNDGLFDRETDSGTYTSSKYAVNIKDYPYGFVRLHREDEEKYQNEISLTVPNGGESVYNSETTYRKFDISDKHSRIIRLSYLNSRHNNKVYDYWKTNKSSIGNWGNGKDYIGKHLGYRYVLRESSLTNNILNIKFENVGYAPSYVEFKTKLIFKPTSGGDVLYTLIDTNNKKWCTGSNNIERLQINLDRQTIKNLSNDSKSNLKNQKYEVYFVVYDPKTKVNIKFANANTLNNQYGYKIGEITITNSNASNVVSNVTNPVSTPSNVNSVNSKVFIHKNFSDGCIFVDDLKRVIYKNPCESGKNHMWEIPESGIGKWKNVGTGLYIGYDKSQNQLITTTDKSTVINIDFTGQNIKYNGQCFYKNTQYYLVADPNCSNDNYWKPTTTVTFYGTGEEGKVEEQTNKSTSTTKTNKSTSSTNELPISYDQCGKSVGKRCAPGLCCSRYGWCGKSSDYCDNGCQSEFGECRKSTSDNKRCGEGIGKCAAGLCCSKYGWCDNTPNHCGTGCQPKYGICY
;
A
#
# COMPACT_ATOMS: atom_id res chain seq x y z
N MET A 1 54.48 54.28 -10.88
CA MET A 1 55.74 53.51 -10.92
C MET A 1 55.37 52.10 -11.35
N VAL A 2 55.42 51.77 -12.65
CA VAL A 2 56.58 51.24 -13.39
C VAL A 2 57.26 50.08 -12.64
N PHE A 3 57.20 48.89 -13.24
CA PHE A 3 58.20 47.78 -13.34
C PHE A 3 57.39 46.52 -13.75
N SER A 4 57.37 46.03 -14.99
CA SER A 4 58.40 45.63 -15.98
C SER A 4 59.20 44.38 -15.61
N PHE A 5 58.90 43.29 -16.35
CA PHE A 5 59.80 42.31 -16.98
C PHE A 5 61.02 41.76 -16.22
N LYS A 6 61.10 40.43 -16.03
CA LYS A 6 61.80 39.46 -16.92
C LYS A 6 62.03 38.07 -16.27
N ASN A 7 61.76 37.05 -17.09
CA ASN A 7 62.47 35.78 -17.28
C ASN A 7 62.64 34.79 -16.11
N ILE A 8 62.20 33.54 -16.33
CA ILE A 8 63.11 32.41 -16.65
C ILE A 8 62.39 31.44 -17.60
N ILE A 9 63.12 31.09 -18.66
CA ILE A 9 62.80 30.18 -19.76
C ILE A 9 63.22 28.74 -19.36
N SER A 10 62.56 27.75 -19.97
CA SER A 10 63.08 26.41 -20.32
C SER A 10 62.52 25.19 -19.58
N LYS A 11 61.64 24.47 -20.30
CA LYS A 11 61.63 23.02 -20.57
C LYS A 11 60.33 22.76 -21.34
N ILE A 12 60.32 22.89 -22.67
CA ILE A 12 60.56 21.81 -23.66
C ILE A 12 59.96 20.47 -23.22
N GLY A 13 59.00 19.97 -24.02
CA GLY A 13 58.83 18.53 -24.20
C GLY A 13 57.38 18.08 -24.35
N LEU A 14 56.91 18.02 -25.60
CA LEU A 14 55.95 17.08 -26.17
C LEU A 14 55.01 16.34 -25.19
N LEU A 15 53.70 16.54 -25.35
CA LEU A 15 52.84 15.51 -25.93
C LEU A 15 51.48 16.11 -26.32
N SER A 16 51.35 16.41 -27.61
CA SER A 16 50.05 16.48 -28.29
C SER A 16 49.49 15.06 -28.36
N LEU A 17 48.50 14.73 -27.53
CA LEU A 17 47.58 13.62 -27.81
C LEU A 17 46.15 14.11 -27.61
N LEU A 18 45.49 14.29 -28.75
CA LEU A 18 44.06 14.44 -28.90
C LEU A 18 43.32 13.40 -28.05
N VAL A 19 42.55 13.86 -27.07
CA VAL A 19 41.29 13.20 -26.73
C VAL A 19 40.22 14.26 -26.75
N ASN A 20 39.70 14.52 -27.96
CA ASN A 20 38.34 14.99 -28.15
C ASN A 20 37.42 13.94 -27.53
N SER A 21 37.11 14.04 -26.24
CA SER A 21 35.91 13.41 -25.70
C SER A 21 34.81 14.46 -25.69
N THR A 22 34.23 14.70 -26.86
CA THR A 22 32.87 15.21 -26.95
C THR A 22 31.98 14.28 -26.11
N ILE A 23 31.56 14.76 -24.93
CA ILE A 23 30.43 14.13 -24.22
C ILE A 23 29.20 14.49 -25.02
N THR A 24 28.92 13.69 -26.06
CA THR A 24 27.68 13.74 -26.80
C THR A 24 26.60 13.22 -25.85
N THR A 25 25.95 14.11 -25.11
CA THR A 25 24.64 13.77 -24.53
C THR A 25 23.68 13.61 -25.70
N TYR A 26 23.43 12.36 -26.11
CA TYR A 26 22.41 12.08 -27.11
C TYR A 26 21.07 12.51 -26.51
N ALA A 27 20.55 13.65 -26.94
CA ALA A 27 19.14 13.93 -26.76
C ALA A 27 18.39 12.83 -27.51
N LEU A 28 17.53 12.07 -26.84
CA LEU A 28 16.52 11.27 -27.51
C LEU A 28 15.79 12.22 -28.46
N GLY A 29 15.98 12.05 -29.77
CA GLY A 29 15.31 12.85 -30.81
C GLY A 29 13.84 12.47 -30.84
N ALA A 30 13.11 12.80 -29.78
CA ALA A 30 11.76 12.33 -29.53
C ALA A 30 10.77 13.47 -29.74
N SER A 31 9.84 13.26 -30.66
CA SER A 31 8.63 14.09 -30.75
C SER A 31 7.48 13.37 -30.05
N TYR A 32 6.60 14.15 -29.42
CA TYR A 32 5.46 13.61 -28.69
C TYR A 32 4.17 14.30 -29.12
N LYS A 33 3.18 13.51 -29.48
CA LYS A 33 1.82 13.95 -29.75
C LYS A 33 0.92 13.48 -28.60
N PRO A 34 0.44 14.39 -27.72
CA PRO A 34 -0.44 14.00 -26.62
C PRO A 34 -1.80 13.55 -27.13
N GLU A 35 -2.39 12.59 -26.42
CA GLU A 35 -3.80 12.23 -26.55
C GLU A 35 -4.67 13.24 -25.80
N LYS A 36 -5.82 13.59 -26.37
CA LYS A 36 -6.78 14.47 -25.66
C LYS A 36 -7.46 13.66 -24.56
N MET A 37 -7.18 14.00 -23.30
CA MET A 37 -7.82 13.36 -22.17
C MET A 37 -9.15 14.05 -21.86
N VAL A 38 -10.25 13.30 -21.88
CA VAL A 38 -11.61 13.81 -21.62
C VAL A 38 -12.13 13.19 -20.34
N GLU A 39 -12.66 14.01 -19.42
CA GLU A 39 -13.26 13.52 -18.17
C GLU A 39 -14.55 12.74 -18.45
N SER A 40 -14.75 11.64 -17.72
CA SER A 40 -15.99 10.89 -17.70
C SER A 40 -16.75 11.14 -16.40
N TYR A 41 -18.07 11.24 -16.51
CA TYR A 41 -18.99 11.37 -15.39
C TYR A 41 -19.65 10.03 -15.02
N ASN A 42 -19.18 8.93 -15.61
CA ASN A 42 -19.71 7.60 -15.34
C ASN A 42 -19.21 7.06 -13.98
N TYR A 43 -19.96 6.11 -13.43
CA TYR A 43 -19.53 5.39 -12.24
C TYR A 43 -18.24 4.61 -12.53
N LEU A 44 -17.32 4.58 -11.56
CA LEU A 44 -16.08 3.82 -11.65
C LEU A 44 -16.14 2.65 -10.68
N LEU A 45 -16.12 1.43 -11.21
CA LEU A 45 -15.92 0.24 -10.39
C LEU A 45 -14.42 0.07 -10.15
N ASN A 46 -14.00 0.41 -8.94
CA ASN A 46 -12.63 0.31 -8.41
C ASN A 46 -12.70 -0.32 -6.99
N PRO A 47 -11.65 -1.02 -6.53
CA PRO A 47 -11.65 -1.61 -5.20
C PRO A 47 -11.53 -0.54 -4.09
N TYR A 48 -11.92 -0.89 -2.86
CA TYR A 48 -11.75 -0.10 -1.62
C TYR A 48 -12.54 1.21 -1.49
N ILE A 49 -13.44 1.53 -2.44
CA ILE A 49 -14.18 2.78 -2.46
C ILE A 49 -15.65 2.56 -2.80
N GLY A 50 -16.46 3.61 -2.64
CA GLY A 50 -17.81 3.64 -3.19
C GLY A 50 -18.89 3.20 -2.20
N TRP A 51 -20.05 2.90 -2.75
CA TRP A 51 -21.15 2.31 -1.99
C TRP A 51 -20.75 0.91 -1.54
N TYR A 52 -21.09 0.56 -0.30
CA TYR A 52 -21.02 -0.84 0.12
C TYR A 52 -22.40 -1.49 0.15
N TYR A 53 -22.39 -2.80 -0.10
CA TYR A 53 -23.57 -3.65 -0.24
C TYR A 53 -23.38 -4.93 0.56
N GLY A 54 -24.44 -5.65 0.89
CA GLY A 54 -24.30 -6.94 1.55
C GLY A 54 -25.46 -7.26 2.47
N PRO A 55 -25.45 -8.47 3.05
CA PRO A 55 -26.35 -8.81 4.13
C PRO A 55 -25.87 -8.14 5.42
N ASP A 56 -26.76 -7.39 6.05
CA ASP A 56 -26.45 -6.67 7.29
C ASP A 56 -26.25 -7.61 8.49
N LEU A 57 -26.68 -8.87 8.36
CA LEU A 57 -26.85 -9.79 9.46
C LEU A 57 -26.70 -11.26 9.06
N VAL A 58 -25.74 -11.95 9.69
CA VAL A 58 -25.64 -13.40 9.74
C VAL A 58 -25.43 -13.87 11.18
N ARG A 59 -26.22 -14.85 11.62
CA ARG A 59 -26.07 -15.42 12.97
C ARG A 59 -25.21 -16.68 12.92
N LEU A 60 -24.16 -16.71 13.74
CA LEU A 60 -23.42 -17.95 13.97
C LEU A 60 -24.14 -18.77 15.05
N SER A 61 -24.21 -20.09 14.84
CA SER A 61 -24.90 -21.02 15.72
C SER A 61 -24.30 -22.42 15.61
N ASP A 62 -24.41 -23.22 16.68
CA ASP A 62 -24.12 -24.66 16.64
C ASP A 62 -25.13 -25.44 15.79
N ASN A 63 -26.26 -24.82 15.45
CA ASN A 63 -27.30 -25.36 14.60
C ASN A 63 -27.63 -24.41 13.44
N VAL A 64 -26.59 -24.00 12.71
CA VAL A 64 -26.69 -23.02 11.63
C VAL A 64 -27.67 -23.42 10.51
N GLU A 65 -27.87 -24.73 10.30
CA GLU A 65 -28.83 -25.28 9.34
C GLU A 65 -30.28 -24.94 9.67
N ARG A 66 -30.55 -24.45 10.89
CA ARG A 66 -31.84 -23.95 11.36
C ARG A 66 -31.91 -22.43 11.48
N GLU A 67 -30.87 -21.68 11.12
CA GLU A 67 -30.86 -20.21 11.16
C GLU A 67 -31.20 -19.63 9.78
N CYS A 68 -32.35 -18.96 9.65
CA CYS A 68 -32.81 -18.43 8.35
C CYS A 68 -31.81 -17.41 7.74
N THR A 69 -31.22 -16.56 8.59
CA THR A 69 -30.32 -15.48 8.16
C THR A 69 -29.02 -16.01 7.55
N TYR A 70 -28.63 -17.24 7.89
CA TYR A 70 -27.50 -17.91 7.28
C TYR A 70 -27.79 -18.31 5.84
N TYR A 71 -28.96 -18.90 5.56
CA TYR A 71 -29.39 -19.19 4.18
C TYR A 71 -29.55 -17.92 3.36
N ASP A 72 -30.16 -16.86 3.93
CA ASP A 72 -30.35 -15.59 3.22
C ASP A 72 -29.01 -14.96 2.84
N THR A 73 -28.02 -15.00 3.74
CA THR A 73 -26.65 -14.57 3.49
C THR A 73 -25.99 -15.39 2.39
N PHE A 74 -26.06 -16.72 2.45
CA PHE A 74 -25.51 -17.60 1.40
C PHE A 74 -26.15 -17.31 0.05
N ASN A 75 -27.48 -17.23 -0.01
CA ASN A 75 -28.21 -16.97 -1.24
C ASN A 75 -27.86 -15.61 -1.81
N TYR A 76 -27.68 -14.58 -0.97
CA TYR A 76 -27.20 -13.29 -1.41
C TYR A 76 -25.80 -13.41 -2.06
N VAL A 77 -24.83 -14.01 -1.38
CA VAL A 77 -23.45 -14.07 -1.88
C VAL A 77 -23.38 -14.91 -3.18
N GLN A 78 -24.08 -16.05 -3.22
CA GLN A 78 -24.07 -16.99 -4.35
C GLN A 78 -24.80 -16.45 -5.57
N ASN A 79 -25.98 -15.89 -5.38
CA ASN A 79 -26.92 -15.67 -6.48
C ASN A 79 -27.07 -14.19 -6.88
N ASN A 80 -26.69 -13.23 -6.04
CA ASN A 80 -26.82 -11.81 -6.40
C ASN A 80 -25.79 -11.42 -7.47
N ASP A 81 -26.23 -11.31 -8.72
CA ASP A 81 -25.43 -10.86 -9.87
C ASP A 81 -25.73 -9.44 -10.35
N ASN A 82 -26.29 -8.61 -9.47
CA ASN A 82 -26.47 -7.21 -9.75
C ASN A 82 -25.10 -6.51 -9.82
N LYS A 83 -24.65 -6.20 -11.05
CA LYS A 83 -23.36 -5.53 -11.31
C LYS A 83 -23.25 -4.15 -10.66
N SER A 84 -24.37 -3.50 -10.33
CA SER A 84 -24.37 -2.24 -9.57
C SER A 84 -24.00 -2.42 -8.09
N GLU A 85 -23.99 -3.65 -7.58
CA GLU A 85 -23.57 -4.00 -6.21
C GLU A 85 -22.18 -4.66 -6.16
N TYR A 86 -21.41 -4.57 -7.25
CA TYR A 86 -20.02 -5.05 -7.26
C TYR A 86 -19.11 -4.08 -6.49
N GLY A 87 -17.94 -4.56 -6.06
CA GLY A 87 -16.98 -3.79 -5.28
C GLY A 87 -17.13 -4.05 -3.78
N LEU A 88 -17.27 -2.98 -2.99
CA LEU A 88 -17.22 -3.07 -1.54
C LEU A 88 -18.45 -3.79 -0.97
N GLN A 89 -18.20 -4.84 -0.18
CA GLN A 89 -19.21 -5.66 0.46
C GLN A 89 -19.17 -5.48 1.99
N TYR A 90 -20.28 -5.77 2.66
CA TYR A 90 -20.43 -5.76 4.11
C TYR A 90 -20.94 -7.12 4.60
N LEU A 91 -20.46 -7.54 5.77
CA LEU A 91 -20.95 -8.72 6.48
C LEU A 91 -20.97 -8.45 7.99
N GLY A 92 -22.17 -8.33 8.56
CA GLY A 92 -22.39 -8.21 10.00
C GLY A 92 -22.66 -9.58 10.64
N ILE A 93 -21.89 -9.95 11.66
CA ILE A 93 -21.86 -11.30 12.24
C ILE A 93 -22.28 -11.26 13.71
N ILE A 94 -23.33 -12.02 14.05
CA ILE A 94 -23.85 -12.11 15.40
C ILE A 94 -23.22 -13.27 16.15
N LEU A 95 -22.70 -12.97 17.34
CA LEU A 95 -22.02 -13.88 18.26
C LEU A 95 -22.82 -14.20 19.53
N GLU A 96 -24.05 -13.72 19.64
CA GLU A 96 -24.87 -13.82 20.85
C GLU A 96 -24.99 -15.23 21.42
N GLU A 97 -25.12 -16.28 20.60
CA GLU A 97 -25.21 -17.67 21.07
C GLU A 97 -23.97 -18.08 21.91
N TYR A 98 -22.85 -17.42 21.67
CA TYR A 98 -21.58 -17.69 22.34
C TYR A 98 -21.27 -16.65 23.42
N ARG A 99 -22.19 -15.76 23.79
CA ARG A 99 -21.89 -14.68 24.76
C ARG A 99 -21.28 -15.15 26.09
N ASP A 100 -21.54 -16.38 26.50
CA ASP A 100 -21.13 -16.98 27.77
C ASP A 100 -20.19 -18.20 27.62
N ARG A 101 -19.71 -18.48 26.41
CA ARG A 101 -18.81 -19.61 26.11
C ARG A 101 -17.99 -19.34 24.87
N ASP A 102 -16.93 -20.11 24.63
CA ASP A 102 -16.14 -19.97 23.43
C ASP A 102 -16.96 -20.27 22.16
N ILE A 103 -16.64 -19.60 21.04
CA ILE A 103 -17.26 -19.91 19.75
C ILE A 103 -16.88 -21.33 19.38
N SER A 104 -17.87 -22.19 19.12
CA SER A 104 -17.59 -23.59 18.81
C SER A 104 -16.90 -23.74 17.46
N GLU A 105 -16.30 -24.92 17.23
CA GLU A 105 -15.79 -25.29 15.91
C GLU A 105 -16.87 -25.26 14.82
N LYS A 106 -18.14 -25.55 15.15
CA LYS A 106 -19.25 -25.45 14.20
C LYS A 106 -19.54 -24.00 13.82
N GLY A 107 -19.57 -23.09 14.79
CA GLY A 107 -19.75 -21.65 14.56
C GLY A 107 -18.60 -21.07 13.73
N LEU A 108 -17.36 -21.42 14.08
CA LEU A 108 -16.16 -21.03 13.35
C LEU A 108 -16.13 -21.58 11.91
N THR A 109 -16.51 -22.84 11.72
CA THR A 109 -16.65 -23.45 10.38
C THR A 109 -17.71 -22.74 9.55
N SER A 110 -18.84 -22.38 10.17
CA SER A 110 -19.92 -21.65 9.50
C SER A 110 -19.46 -20.29 8.98
N LEU A 111 -18.63 -19.57 9.74
CA LEU A 111 -17.99 -18.32 9.30
C LEU A 111 -17.04 -18.56 8.13
N ARG A 112 -16.17 -19.58 8.19
CA ARG A 112 -15.27 -19.94 7.08
C ARG A 112 -16.05 -20.23 5.80
N ASN A 113 -17.17 -20.93 5.89
CA ASN A 113 -17.98 -21.27 4.72
C ASN A 113 -18.49 -20.01 4.00
N ILE A 114 -18.98 -19.00 4.73
CA ILE A 114 -19.43 -17.73 4.13
C ILE A 114 -18.26 -17.00 3.47
N LEU A 115 -17.13 -16.89 4.18
CA LEU A 115 -15.95 -16.17 3.68
C LEU A 115 -15.35 -16.86 2.45
N ASN A 116 -15.38 -18.18 2.37
CA ASN A 116 -15.02 -18.94 1.18
C ASN A 116 -15.91 -18.59 -0.01
N GLU A 117 -17.22 -18.44 0.20
CA GLU A 117 -18.14 -18.07 -0.88
C GLU A 117 -17.92 -16.61 -1.34
N ILE A 118 -17.62 -15.68 -0.42
CA ILE A 118 -17.24 -14.31 -0.78
C ILE A 118 -15.91 -14.29 -1.55
N ARG A 119 -14.92 -15.09 -1.14
CA ARG A 119 -13.67 -15.24 -1.89
C ARG A 119 -13.90 -15.83 -3.29
N LYS A 120 -14.80 -16.80 -3.41
CA LYS A 120 -15.19 -17.39 -4.70
C LYS A 120 -15.87 -16.35 -5.59
N ARG A 121 -16.80 -15.55 -5.07
CA ARG A 121 -17.39 -14.40 -5.78
C ARG A 121 -16.30 -13.49 -6.35
N LYS A 122 -15.27 -13.17 -5.57
CA LYS A 122 -14.12 -12.38 -6.04
C LYS A 122 -13.42 -13.01 -7.24
N GLN A 123 -13.19 -14.31 -7.20
CA GLN A 123 -12.45 -15.04 -8.23
C GLN A 123 -13.26 -15.24 -9.51
N THR A 124 -14.57 -15.48 -9.41
CA THR A 124 -15.37 -15.95 -10.55
C THR A 124 -16.25 -14.87 -11.17
N ARG A 125 -16.59 -13.81 -10.44
CA ARG A 125 -17.64 -12.86 -10.85
C ARG A 125 -17.23 -11.39 -10.70
N ASP A 126 -16.72 -11.02 -9.52
CA ASP A 126 -16.37 -9.63 -9.22
C ASP A 126 -14.95 -9.50 -8.62
N PRO A 127 -13.91 -9.31 -9.45
CA PRO A 127 -12.53 -9.20 -8.96
C PRO A 127 -12.27 -7.98 -8.05
N HIS A 128 -13.22 -7.03 -7.98
CA HIS A 128 -13.14 -5.84 -7.12
C HIS A 128 -13.71 -6.09 -5.71
N THR A 129 -14.32 -7.25 -5.47
CA THR A 129 -14.92 -7.60 -4.17
C THR A 129 -13.90 -7.42 -3.04
N GLN A 130 -14.24 -6.54 -2.08
CA GLN A 130 -13.53 -6.30 -0.82
C GLN A 130 -14.54 -6.26 0.32
N LEU A 131 -14.17 -6.71 1.52
CA LEU A 131 -15.12 -6.94 2.61
C LEU A 131 -14.87 -6.01 3.81
N ILE A 132 -15.90 -5.29 4.23
CA ILE A 132 -16.04 -4.72 5.57
C ILE A 132 -16.73 -5.78 6.43
N ILE A 133 -16.04 -6.25 7.46
CA ILE A 133 -16.56 -7.27 8.38
C ILE A 133 -16.82 -6.65 9.74
N ASN A 134 -17.96 -6.95 10.35
CA ASN A 134 -18.34 -6.45 11.66
C ASN A 134 -18.84 -7.61 12.51
N PHE A 135 -18.44 -7.65 13.78
CA PHE A 135 -18.86 -8.67 14.73
C PHE A 135 -19.57 -7.98 15.88
N TYR A 136 -20.65 -8.58 16.39
CA TYR A 136 -21.39 -8.01 17.52
C TYR A 136 -22.27 -9.05 18.22
N TYR A 137 -22.72 -8.74 19.43
CA TYR A 137 -23.66 -9.60 20.17
C TYR A 137 -25.10 -9.09 20.07
N ASP A 138 -25.28 -7.77 20.08
CA ASP A 138 -26.58 -7.13 20.20
C ASP A 138 -27.05 -6.48 18.89
N ASN A 139 -28.35 -6.47 18.67
CA ASN A 139 -29.06 -5.80 17.59
C ASN A 139 -30.54 -5.56 17.99
N ASN A 140 -31.34 -5.00 17.08
CA ASN A 140 -32.75 -4.74 17.37
C ASN A 140 -33.68 -5.98 17.31
N GLU A 141 -33.15 -7.18 17.10
CA GLU A 141 -33.91 -8.44 16.97
C GLU A 141 -33.97 -9.23 18.30
N ASN A 142 -33.49 -8.69 19.41
CA ASN A 142 -33.37 -9.41 20.70
C ASN A 142 -34.65 -9.38 21.55
N CYS A 143 -35.75 -9.93 21.02
CA CYS A 143 -37.06 -10.00 21.68
C CYS A 143 -37.13 -11.05 22.81
N LYS A 144 -37.78 -10.73 23.94
CA LYS A 144 -37.97 -11.68 25.07
C LYS A 144 -39.14 -12.67 24.93
N THR A 145 -39.01 -13.87 25.50
CA THR A 145 -40.10 -14.90 25.63
C THR A 145 -40.61 -15.12 27.05
N SER A 146 -41.85 -15.61 27.18
CA SER A 146 -42.55 -15.92 28.44
C SER A 146 -42.39 -17.36 28.98
N SER A 147 -41.29 -18.06 28.64
CA SER A 147 -40.87 -19.41 29.10
C SER A 147 -41.34 -20.65 28.30
N SER A 148 -40.44 -21.65 28.26
CA SER A 148 -40.56 -23.07 27.82
C SER A 148 -40.25 -23.51 26.38
N ASN A 149 -39.49 -22.76 25.57
CA ASN A 149 -38.95 -23.29 24.30
C ASN A 149 -37.43 -23.53 24.36
N LYS A 150 -37.01 -24.79 24.21
CA LYS A 150 -35.60 -25.15 24.03
C LYS A 150 -35.18 -24.94 22.58
N TYR A 151 -34.73 -23.74 22.18
CA TYR A 151 -33.70 -23.54 21.15
C TYR A 151 -32.96 -22.20 21.35
N PHE A 152 -31.64 -22.31 21.56
CA PHE A 152 -30.55 -21.31 21.65
C PHE A 152 -30.93 -19.93 22.25
N HIS A 153 -30.72 -19.87 23.59
CA HIS A 153 -31.18 -18.93 24.62
C HIS A 153 -32.69 -19.00 24.92
N VAL A 154 -33.04 -19.54 26.09
CA VAL A 154 -34.42 -19.77 26.60
C VAL A 154 -35.29 -18.52 26.71
N ASN A 155 -34.70 -17.35 26.52
CA ASN A 155 -35.34 -16.05 26.69
C ASN A 155 -35.54 -15.30 25.37
N VAL A 156 -35.24 -15.88 24.21
CA VAL A 156 -35.33 -15.17 22.91
C VAL A 156 -36.53 -15.64 22.08
N LYS A 157 -37.34 -14.68 21.61
CA LYS A 157 -38.54 -14.94 20.81
C LYS A 157 -38.16 -15.17 19.36
N ARG A 158 -38.61 -16.30 18.81
CA ARG A 158 -38.32 -16.73 17.44
C ARG A 158 -39.61 -17.18 16.77
N ASN A 159 -39.72 -16.97 15.47
CA ASN A 159 -40.77 -17.54 14.63
C ASN A 159 -40.18 -18.60 13.69
N ARG A 160 -40.91 -19.70 13.54
CA ARG A 160 -40.60 -20.75 12.57
C ARG A 160 -41.12 -20.33 11.20
N GLN A 161 -40.25 -20.37 10.20
CA GLN A 161 -40.60 -20.13 8.81
C GLN A 161 -40.76 -21.48 8.09
N ASN A 162 -41.98 -21.79 7.68
CA ASN A 162 -42.31 -23.01 6.93
C ASN A 162 -42.20 -22.74 5.42
N LYS A 163 -40.98 -22.63 4.93
CA LYS A 163 -40.67 -22.56 3.49
C LYS A 163 -39.38 -23.30 3.20
N THR A 164 -39.21 -23.77 1.97
CA THR A 164 -37.99 -24.47 1.56
C THR A 164 -36.85 -23.48 1.37
N TYR A 165 -35.81 -23.61 2.19
CA TYR A 165 -34.54 -22.93 2.04
C TYR A 165 -33.51 -23.86 1.43
N LYS A 166 -32.65 -23.31 0.58
CA LYS A 166 -31.54 -24.02 -0.04
C LYS A 166 -30.30 -23.14 -0.01
N MET A 167 -29.14 -23.76 0.17
CA MET A 167 -27.83 -23.16 -0.04
C MET A 167 -26.86 -24.23 -0.53
N LYS A 168 -25.72 -23.82 -1.09
CA LYS A 168 -24.65 -24.74 -1.43
C LYS A 168 -23.42 -24.46 -0.57
N ILE A 169 -22.90 -25.46 0.12
CA ILE A 169 -21.63 -25.34 0.84
C ILE A 169 -20.65 -26.30 0.19
N ASN A 170 -19.53 -25.77 -0.33
CA ASN A 170 -18.52 -26.57 -1.03
C ASN A 170 -19.10 -27.46 -2.14
N GLY A 171 -20.11 -26.95 -2.87
CA GLY A 171 -20.81 -27.69 -3.94
C GLY A 171 -21.91 -28.64 -3.48
N LYS A 172 -22.01 -28.95 -2.18
CA LYS A 172 -23.08 -29.78 -1.61
C LYS A 172 -24.31 -28.93 -1.32
N GLU A 173 -25.47 -29.33 -1.85
CA GLU A 173 -26.75 -28.69 -1.51
C GLU A 173 -27.16 -29.07 -0.09
N ILE A 174 -27.53 -28.06 0.70
CA ILE A 174 -28.15 -28.18 2.00
C ILE A 174 -29.53 -27.54 1.89
N SER A 175 -30.56 -28.25 2.30
CA SER A 175 -31.93 -27.75 2.26
C SER A 175 -32.67 -28.05 3.57
N THR A 176 -33.57 -27.15 3.92
CA THR A 176 -34.49 -27.32 5.06
C THR A 176 -35.85 -26.76 4.69
N ASN A 177 -36.92 -27.37 5.21
CA ASN A 177 -38.27 -26.82 5.13
C ASN A 177 -38.65 -26.00 6.37
N GLU A 178 -37.75 -25.98 7.37
CA GLU A 178 -37.96 -25.29 8.63
C GLU A 178 -36.66 -24.56 9.04
N CYS A 179 -36.76 -23.25 9.22
CA CYS A 179 -35.73 -22.47 9.90
C CYS A 179 -36.37 -21.49 10.88
N TYR A 180 -35.54 -20.93 11.75
CA TYR A 180 -35.91 -19.97 12.76
C TYR A 180 -35.24 -18.64 12.48
N GLN A 181 -36.00 -17.56 12.62
CA GLN A 181 -35.47 -16.21 12.70
C GLN A 181 -35.97 -15.58 14.00
N LYS A 182 -35.29 -14.52 14.45
CA LYS A 182 -35.78 -13.79 15.62
C LYS A 182 -36.97 -12.93 15.24
N VAL A 183 -37.91 -12.84 16.18
CA VAL A 183 -39.03 -11.91 16.05
C VAL A 183 -38.49 -10.49 16.16
N LYS A 184 -39.00 -9.59 15.33
CA LYS A 184 -38.68 -8.15 15.40
C LYS A 184 -39.79 -7.42 16.14
N LYS A 185 -39.45 -6.33 16.83
CA LYS A 185 -40.45 -5.47 17.48
C LYS A 185 -41.48 -4.90 16.48
N SER A 186 -41.07 -4.70 15.22
CA SER A 186 -41.98 -4.28 14.14
C SER A 186 -43.00 -5.35 13.74
N GLU A 187 -42.70 -6.62 14.00
CA GLU A 187 -43.55 -7.77 13.66
C GLU A 187 -44.45 -8.17 14.84
N ASP A 188 -44.05 -7.84 16.06
CA ASP A 188 -44.77 -8.20 17.27
C ASP A 188 -44.64 -7.10 18.33
N SER A 189 -45.73 -6.36 18.56
CA SER A 189 -45.77 -5.26 19.53
C SER A 189 -45.61 -5.72 20.98
N SER A 190 -45.88 -6.99 21.28
CA SER A 190 -45.64 -7.58 22.61
C SER A 190 -44.15 -7.88 22.88
N CYS A 191 -43.30 -7.79 21.84
CA CYS A 191 -41.87 -7.94 22.01
C CYS A 191 -41.29 -6.82 22.88
N THR A 192 -40.69 -7.22 24.00
CA THR A 192 -39.79 -6.38 24.77
C THR A 192 -38.36 -6.66 24.33
N ILE A 193 -37.68 -5.64 23.79
CA ILE A 193 -36.26 -5.72 23.40
C ILE A 193 -35.41 -5.81 24.66
N GLU A 194 -34.52 -6.79 24.70
CA GLU A 194 -33.57 -6.95 25.78
C GLU A 194 -32.46 -5.87 25.72
N LYS A 195 -32.04 -5.37 26.89
CA LYS A 195 -30.96 -4.38 26.98
C LYS A 195 -29.62 -5.02 26.58
N THR A 196 -28.78 -4.28 25.88
CA THR A 196 -27.43 -4.66 25.46
C THR A 196 -26.61 -5.32 26.58
N ASP A 197 -26.64 -4.76 27.79
CA ASP A 197 -25.89 -5.27 28.94
C ASP A 197 -26.20 -6.73 29.33
N ASN A 198 -27.42 -7.19 29.02
CA ASN A 198 -27.87 -8.55 29.28
C ASN A 198 -27.54 -9.53 28.15
N ILE A 199 -27.17 -9.01 26.98
CA ILE A 199 -26.93 -9.77 25.74
C ILE A 199 -25.44 -9.95 25.52
N GLU A 200 -24.65 -8.96 25.88
CA GLU A 200 -23.19 -9.03 25.82
C GLU A 200 -22.62 -9.99 26.88
N PRO A 201 -21.39 -10.49 26.66
CA PRO A 201 -20.71 -11.33 27.64
C PRO A 201 -20.69 -10.76 29.05
N LYS A 202 -20.66 -11.64 30.07
CA LYS A 202 -20.59 -11.21 31.47
C LYS A 202 -19.22 -10.64 31.85
N SER A 203 -18.15 -11.10 31.19
CA SER A 203 -16.77 -10.63 31.38
C SER A 203 -16.17 -10.19 30.06
N ILE A 204 -15.31 -9.16 30.12
CA ILE A 204 -14.49 -8.73 29.00
C ILE A 204 -13.55 -9.85 28.53
N ASP A 205 -13.12 -10.76 29.41
CA ASP A 205 -12.23 -11.86 29.04
C ASP A 205 -12.86 -12.77 27.98
N GLN A 206 -14.18 -12.97 28.04
CA GLN A 206 -14.88 -13.74 27.02
C GLN A 206 -14.88 -13.01 25.66
N ILE A 207 -15.01 -11.67 25.67
CA ILE A 207 -14.86 -10.86 24.44
C ILE A 207 -13.44 -11.01 23.88
N LEU A 208 -12.42 -10.96 24.73
CA LEU A 208 -11.02 -11.12 24.32
C LEU A 208 -10.75 -12.51 23.73
N LYS A 209 -11.34 -13.57 24.28
CA LYS A 209 -11.29 -14.92 23.71
C LYS A 209 -11.96 -14.99 22.33
N HIS A 210 -13.12 -14.37 22.16
CA HIS A 210 -13.76 -14.32 20.84
C HIS A 210 -12.90 -13.59 19.81
N VAL A 211 -12.24 -12.48 20.20
CA VAL A 211 -11.26 -11.80 19.34
C VAL A 211 -10.14 -12.75 18.92
N GLU A 212 -9.62 -13.59 19.82
CA GLU A 212 -8.61 -14.60 19.48
C GLU A 212 -9.11 -15.63 18.48
N GLN A 213 -10.31 -16.18 18.71
CA GLN A 213 -10.89 -17.21 17.83
C GLN A 213 -11.19 -16.65 16.44
N ILE A 214 -11.76 -15.45 16.38
CA ILE A 214 -12.15 -14.78 15.14
C ILE A 214 -10.93 -14.30 14.35
N ALA A 215 -9.91 -13.74 15.01
CA ALA A 215 -8.71 -13.24 14.35
C ALA A 215 -7.99 -14.36 13.55
N LYS A 216 -7.96 -15.59 14.07
CA LYS A 216 -7.43 -16.76 13.35
C LYS A 216 -8.09 -16.92 11.99
N ILE A 217 -9.42 -16.83 11.94
CA ILE A 217 -10.17 -16.94 10.68
C ILE A 217 -9.97 -15.69 9.82
N ILE A 218 -10.16 -14.49 10.36
CA ILE A 218 -10.02 -13.23 9.59
C ILE A 218 -8.69 -13.18 8.83
N ASN A 219 -7.59 -13.59 9.48
CA ASN A 219 -6.26 -13.55 8.88
C ASN A 219 -6.10 -14.50 7.69
N GLU A 220 -6.81 -15.63 7.69
CA GLU A 220 -6.86 -16.52 6.53
C GLU A 220 -7.48 -15.83 5.31
N TYR A 221 -8.32 -14.80 5.50
CA TYR A 221 -9.07 -14.07 4.47
C TYR A 221 -8.63 -12.61 4.25
N LYS A 222 -7.40 -12.25 4.65
CA LYS A 222 -6.85 -10.90 4.46
C LYS A 222 -6.76 -10.40 3.00
N ASP A 223 -6.81 -11.31 2.04
CA ASP A 223 -6.86 -11.01 0.60
C ASP A 223 -8.20 -10.39 0.16
N ILE A 224 -9.28 -10.64 0.91
CA ILE A 224 -10.61 -10.07 0.64
C ILE A 224 -11.09 -9.12 1.73
N ILE A 225 -10.62 -9.26 2.96
CA ILE A 225 -11.02 -8.37 4.06
C ILE A 225 -10.24 -7.06 3.95
N TYR A 226 -10.99 -5.95 3.90
CA TYR A 226 -10.46 -4.60 3.84
C TYR A 226 -10.52 -3.92 5.22
N ILE A 227 -11.66 -4.00 5.91
CA ILE A 227 -11.87 -3.35 7.21
C ILE A 227 -12.51 -4.34 8.18
N ALA A 228 -11.96 -4.47 9.38
CA ALA A 228 -12.65 -5.03 10.54
C ALA A 228 -13.22 -3.88 11.38
N ARG A 229 -14.56 -3.73 11.33
CA ARG A 229 -15.31 -2.65 11.98
C ARG A 229 -15.53 -2.96 13.46
N GLY A 230 -15.36 -1.93 14.29
CA GLY A 230 -15.78 -1.92 15.68
C GLY A 230 -14.93 -2.78 16.62
N VAL A 231 -15.43 -2.95 17.86
CA VAL A 231 -14.79 -3.78 18.90
C VAL A 231 -15.77 -4.76 19.56
N LEU A 232 -16.68 -5.34 18.77
CA LEU A 232 -17.64 -6.38 19.16
C LEU A 232 -18.79 -5.95 20.09
N ILE A 233 -18.74 -4.74 20.63
CA ILE A 233 -19.67 -4.27 21.67
C ILE A 233 -20.61 -3.18 21.16
N GLY A 234 -21.70 -2.98 21.89
CA GLY A 234 -22.80 -2.08 21.58
C GLY A 234 -23.81 -2.70 20.62
N PRO A 235 -25.01 -2.11 20.51
CA PRO A 235 -25.96 -2.45 19.47
C PRO A 235 -25.27 -2.41 18.10
N TRP A 236 -25.44 -3.46 17.29
CA TRP A 236 -24.83 -3.60 15.96
C TRP A 236 -23.29 -3.47 15.91
N GLY A 237 -22.61 -3.57 17.06
CA GLY A 237 -21.16 -3.36 17.16
C GLY A 237 -20.73 -1.90 17.12
N GLU A 238 -21.65 -0.97 17.43
CA GLU A 238 -21.46 0.48 17.30
C GLU A 238 -20.83 1.13 18.55
N MET A 239 -20.42 0.34 19.54
CA MET A 239 -19.56 0.82 20.63
C MET A 239 -20.19 1.93 21.48
N HIS A 240 -21.52 1.91 21.63
CA HIS A 240 -22.27 2.75 22.56
C HIS A 240 -23.26 1.89 23.35
N THR A 241 -23.80 2.44 24.45
CA THR A 241 -24.85 1.77 25.25
C THR A 241 -24.45 0.36 25.71
N SER A 242 -23.17 0.17 26.03
CA SER A 242 -22.60 -1.09 26.51
C SER A 242 -21.82 -0.83 27.80
N LYS A 243 -21.90 -1.75 28.77
CA LYS A 243 -21.01 -1.75 29.95
C LYS A 243 -19.51 -1.74 29.62
N TYR A 244 -19.13 -2.12 28.40
CA TYR A 244 -17.75 -2.12 27.91
C TYR A 244 -17.39 -0.91 27.04
N SER A 245 -18.30 0.06 26.84
CA SER A 245 -18.02 1.26 26.04
C SER A 245 -17.18 2.31 26.77
N ASN A 246 -16.52 1.94 27.89
CA ASN A 246 -15.55 2.77 28.58
C ASN A 246 -14.15 2.66 27.92
N LEU A 247 -13.32 3.68 28.11
CA LEU A 247 -12.00 3.78 27.48
C LEU A 247 -11.11 2.56 27.76
N ASP A 248 -11.10 2.06 28.99
CA ASP A 248 -10.24 0.93 29.39
C ASP A 248 -10.61 -0.36 28.66
N SER A 249 -11.90 -0.65 28.63
CA SER A 249 -12.43 -1.86 28.00
C SER A 249 -12.23 -1.82 26.49
N MET A 250 -12.59 -0.71 25.83
CA MET A 250 -12.36 -0.52 24.40
C MET A 250 -10.87 -0.59 24.04
N THR A 251 -10.00 0.00 24.87
CA THR A 251 -8.55 -0.05 24.66
C THR A 251 -8.02 -1.49 24.77
N LYS A 252 -8.46 -2.26 25.76
CA LYS A 252 -8.08 -3.67 25.91
C LYS A 252 -8.48 -4.50 24.68
N ILE A 253 -9.71 -4.34 24.20
CA ILE A 253 -10.21 -5.07 23.03
C ILE A 253 -9.45 -4.63 21.77
N MET A 254 -9.30 -3.32 21.53
CA MET A 254 -8.60 -2.79 20.36
C MET A 254 -7.12 -3.20 20.34
N LYS A 255 -6.43 -3.20 21.48
CA LYS A 255 -5.05 -3.72 21.59
C LYS A 255 -4.98 -5.19 21.20
N LYS A 256 -5.94 -6.01 21.64
CA LYS A 256 -6.00 -7.44 21.30
C LYS A 256 -6.24 -7.64 19.81
N MET A 257 -7.20 -6.91 19.23
CA MET A 257 -7.47 -6.92 17.79
C MET A 257 -6.25 -6.48 16.99
N HIS A 258 -5.60 -5.38 17.36
CA HIS A 258 -4.40 -4.86 16.68
C HIS A 258 -3.25 -5.87 16.67
N LYS A 259 -3.03 -6.57 17.80
CA LYS A 259 -1.98 -7.59 17.92
C LYS A 259 -2.26 -8.84 17.09
N LEU A 260 -3.53 -9.23 16.95
CA LEU A 260 -3.89 -10.53 16.38
C LEU A 260 -4.35 -10.46 14.93
N ILE A 261 -4.94 -9.34 14.48
CA ILE A 261 -5.43 -9.17 13.11
C ILE A 261 -4.31 -8.66 12.21
N ASP A 262 -4.13 -9.30 11.06
CA ASP A 262 -3.08 -9.03 10.08
C ASP A 262 -2.96 -7.52 9.76
N PRO A 263 -1.74 -6.92 9.75
CA PRO A 263 -1.51 -5.50 9.50
C PRO A 263 -2.11 -4.94 8.20
N SER A 264 -2.39 -5.79 7.21
CA SER A 264 -2.98 -5.36 5.94
C SER A 264 -4.49 -5.06 6.00
N ILE A 265 -5.15 -5.38 7.12
CA ILE A 265 -6.58 -5.12 7.34
C ILE A 265 -6.73 -3.82 8.14
N TYR A 266 -7.57 -2.89 7.71
CA TYR A 266 -7.86 -1.70 8.51
C TYR A 266 -8.77 -2.05 9.68
N LEU A 267 -8.61 -1.34 10.80
CA LEU A 267 -9.53 -1.38 11.94
C LEU A 267 -10.34 -0.07 11.94
N SER A 268 -11.51 -0.05 12.55
CA SER A 268 -12.25 1.22 12.71
C SER A 268 -12.99 1.32 14.02
N VAL A 269 -13.15 2.56 14.48
CA VAL A 269 -13.98 2.95 15.63
C VAL A 269 -15.08 3.90 15.16
N ARG A 270 -16.13 4.07 15.99
CA ARG A 270 -17.30 4.85 15.61
C ARG A 270 -17.01 6.34 15.56
N THR A 271 -16.35 6.84 16.59
CA THR A 271 -16.17 8.28 16.78
C THR A 271 -14.70 8.68 16.90
N SER A 272 -14.41 9.94 16.57
CA SER A 272 -13.07 10.52 16.69
C SER A 272 -12.57 10.56 18.14
N GLU A 273 -13.45 10.73 19.13
CA GLU A 273 -13.11 10.66 20.55
C GLU A 273 -12.61 9.27 20.95
N GLN A 274 -13.24 8.21 20.43
CA GLN A 274 -12.84 6.82 20.70
C GLN A 274 -11.44 6.59 20.15
N ARG A 275 -11.20 7.05 18.93
CA ARG A 275 -9.88 6.95 18.28
C ARG A 275 -8.80 7.66 19.09
N ARG A 276 -9.02 8.93 19.45
CA ARG A 276 -8.05 9.73 20.22
C ARG A 276 -7.78 9.10 21.58
N GLY A 277 -8.82 8.76 22.34
CA GLY A 277 -8.69 8.18 23.68
C GLY A 277 -7.90 6.87 23.67
N ILE A 278 -8.26 5.93 22.77
CA ILE A 278 -7.57 4.64 22.66
C ILE A 278 -6.09 4.83 22.31
N LEU A 279 -5.79 5.67 21.31
CA LEU A 279 -4.41 5.91 20.88
C LEU A 279 -3.59 6.59 21.97
N ASN A 280 -4.14 7.57 22.68
CA ASN A 280 -3.46 8.25 23.78
C ASN A 280 -3.14 7.26 24.91
N LYS A 281 -4.12 6.46 25.34
CA LYS A 281 -3.93 5.46 26.38
C LYS A 281 -2.89 4.40 25.99
N ILE A 282 -2.92 3.91 24.75
CA ILE A 282 -1.89 2.98 24.26
C ILE A 282 -0.53 3.66 24.19
N LYS A 283 -0.46 4.94 23.82
CA LYS A 283 0.81 5.66 23.65
C LYS A 283 1.58 5.81 24.97
N GLU A 284 0.86 6.03 26.08
CA GLU A 284 1.44 6.07 27.42
C GLU A 284 2.09 4.74 27.81
N GLU A 285 1.48 3.62 27.43
CA GLU A 285 1.99 2.28 27.74
C GLU A 285 3.03 1.78 26.72
N ASN A 286 2.84 2.09 25.45
CA ASN A 286 3.63 1.61 24.32
C ASN A 286 3.46 2.53 23.08
N SER A 287 4.33 3.53 22.97
CA SER A 287 4.31 4.50 21.87
C SER A 287 4.46 3.88 20.47
N SER A 288 5.26 2.81 20.33
CA SER A 288 5.42 2.12 19.04
C SER A 288 4.11 1.45 18.58
N MET A 289 3.42 0.78 19.49
CA MET A 289 2.11 0.17 19.21
C MET A 289 1.07 1.22 18.83
N ALA A 290 1.04 2.35 19.55
CA ALA A 290 0.14 3.45 19.21
C ALA A 290 0.42 3.99 17.80
N GLU A 291 1.69 4.15 17.41
CA GLU A 291 2.06 4.60 16.07
C GLU A 291 1.65 3.59 14.98
N GLN A 292 1.84 2.29 15.23
CA GLN A 292 1.43 1.23 14.32
C GLN A 292 -0.09 1.17 14.16
N LEU A 293 -0.84 1.27 15.27
CA LEU A 293 -2.30 1.31 15.25
C LEU A 293 -2.81 2.57 14.55
N ASN A 294 -2.20 3.73 14.80
CA ASN A 294 -2.58 5.01 14.18
C ASN A 294 -2.56 4.95 12.64
N LYS A 295 -1.67 4.14 12.04
CA LYS A 295 -1.55 3.95 10.58
C LYS A 295 -2.68 3.09 9.97
N ARG A 296 -3.48 2.38 10.78
CA ARG A 296 -4.54 1.48 10.30
C ARG A 296 -5.88 1.61 11.03
N LEU A 297 -6.02 2.52 11.99
CA LEU A 297 -7.26 2.77 12.72
C LEU A 297 -8.05 3.93 12.07
N GLY A 298 -9.07 3.59 11.28
CA GLY A 298 -9.99 4.50 10.62
C GLY A 298 -11.28 4.77 11.38
N HIS A 299 -12.28 5.30 10.68
CA HIS A 299 -13.58 5.68 11.24
C HIS A 299 -14.76 5.04 10.53
N PHE A 300 -15.80 4.78 11.32
CA PHE A 300 -17.12 4.39 10.85
C PHE A 300 -18.19 5.26 11.54
N ASN A 301 -18.71 6.29 10.88
CA ASN A 301 -19.76 7.13 11.45
C ASN A 301 -21.14 6.58 11.07
N ASP A 302 -21.91 6.09 12.04
CA ASP A 302 -23.25 5.51 11.84
C ASP A 302 -24.39 6.56 11.81
N GLY A 303 -24.06 7.83 11.99
CA GLY A 303 -25.00 8.95 12.11
C GLY A 303 -24.81 10.04 11.06
N LEU A 304 -24.14 9.75 9.93
CA LEU A 304 -23.79 10.78 8.94
C LEU A 304 -25.03 11.53 8.46
N PHE A 305 -24.93 12.87 8.42
CA PHE A 305 -25.96 13.78 7.90
C PHE A 305 -27.26 13.90 8.73
N ASP A 306 -27.31 13.34 9.96
CA ASP A 306 -28.48 13.48 10.86
C ASP A 306 -28.71 14.93 11.30
N ARG A 307 -27.78 15.46 12.11
CA ARG A 307 -27.84 16.77 12.75
C ARG A 307 -26.43 17.26 13.02
N GLU A 308 -26.27 18.39 13.69
CA GLU A 308 -24.94 18.95 13.99
C GLU A 308 -24.01 17.96 14.72
N THR A 309 -24.58 17.06 15.52
CA THR A 309 -23.86 16.02 16.27
C THR A 309 -23.63 14.72 15.51
N ASP A 310 -24.20 14.53 14.30
CA ASP A 310 -24.22 13.25 13.58
C ASP A 310 -24.54 12.07 14.50
N SER A 311 -25.73 12.13 15.12
CA SER A 311 -26.21 11.14 16.11
C SER A 311 -25.21 10.86 17.25
N GLY A 312 -24.54 11.91 17.73
CA GLY A 312 -23.61 11.84 18.86
C GLY A 312 -22.19 11.42 18.48
N THR A 313 -21.81 11.50 17.21
CA THR A 313 -20.40 11.43 16.78
C THR A 313 -19.64 12.69 17.20
N TYR A 314 -20.29 13.84 17.12
CA TYR A 314 -19.78 15.15 17.56
C TYR A 314 -20.65 15.70 18.70
N THR A 315 -20.16 16.72 19.42
CA THR A 315 -20.99 17.45 20.39
C THR A 315 -21.53 18.73 19.77
N SER A 316 -22.71 19.17 20.20
CA SER A 316 -23.28 20.48 19.86
C SER A 316 -22.65 21.61 20.66
N SER A 317 -21.94 21.27 21.75
CA SER A 317 -21.25 22.24 22.59
C SER A 317 -20.09 22.90 21.83
N LYS A 318 -20.10 24.22 21.74
CA LYS A 318 -19.03 25.03 21.15
C LYS A 318 -17.89 25.36 22.12
N TYR A 319 -18.01 24.95 23.38
CA TYR A 319 -16.96 25.20 24.37
C TYR A 319 -15.70 24.39 24.03
N ALA A 320 -14.59 25.09 23.84
CA ALA A 320 -13.30 24.47 23.60
C ALA A 320 -12.87 23.69 24.84
N VAL A 321 -12.92 22.36 24.77
CA VAL A 321 -12.35 21.49 25.80
C VAL A 321 -10.88 21.26 25.45
N ASN A 322 -9.98 21.59 26.37
CA ASN A 322 -8.58 21.24 26.22
C ASN A 322 -8.41 19.73 26.49
N ILE A 323 -8.18 18.98 25.41
CA ILE A 323 -8.05 17.51 25.44
C ILE A 323 -6.95 17.06 26.39
N LYS A 324 -5.90 17.88 26.59
CA LYS A 324 -4.80 17.57 27.50
C LYS A 324 -5.24 17.45 28.96
N ASP A 325 -6.36 18.05 29.32
CA ASP A 325 -6.89 18.03 30.69
C ASP A 325 -7.71 16.76 30.96
N TYR A 326 -8.03 16.00 29.92
CA TYR A 326 -8.78 14.74 30.00
C TYR A 326 -8.07 13.59 29.26
N PRO A 327 -6.80 13.28 29.58
CA PRO A 327 -6.04 12.27 28.87
C PRO A 327 -6.64 10.86 28.99
N TYR A 328 -7.45 10.63 30.03
CA TYR A 328 -8.08 9.35 30.36
C TYR A 328 -9.59 9.30 30.05
N GLY A 329 -10.10 10.23 29.23
CA GLY A 329 -11.52 10.30 28.87
C GLY A 329 -11.77 10.23 27.37
N PHE A 330 -13.00 9.88 27.00
CA PHE A 330 -13.51 10.19 25.66
C PHE A 330 -13.96 11.65 25.64
N VAL A 331 -13.21 12.46 24.89
CA VAL A 331 -13.47 13.90 24.72
C VAL A 331 -14.06 14.13 23.34
N ARG A 332 -15.37 14.35 23.30
CA ARG A 332 -16.10 14.74 22.11
C ARG A 332 -15.95 16.24 21.87
N LEU A 333 -15.54 16.62 20.66
CA LEU A 333 -15.39 18.01 20.27
C LEU A 333 -16.54 18.46 19.37
N HIS A 334 -16.64 19.77 19.20
CA HIS A 334 -17.58 20.38 18.26
C HIS A 334 -17.30 19.90 16.83
N ARG A 335 -18.34 19.81 16.00
CA ARG A 335 -18.28 19.30 14.63
C ARG A 335 -17.09 19.84 13.83
N GLU A 336 -16.86 21.15 13.86
CA GLU A 336 -15.80 21.79 13.09
C GLU A 336 -14.39 21.29 13.47
N ASP A 337 -14.14 21.00 14.75
CA ASP A 337 -12.83 20.51 15.19
C ASP A 337 -12.67 19.01 14.94
N GLU A 338 -13.77 18.26 15.04
CA GLU A 338 -13.80 16.84 14.68
C GLU A 338 -13.60 16.64 13.18
N GLU A 339 -14.23 17.48 12.37
CA GLU A 339 -14.07 17.50 10.92
C GLU A 339 -12.63 17.83 10.50
N LYS A 340 -11.97 18.80 11.16
CA LYS A 340 -10.54 19.10 10.94
C LYS A 340 -9.67 17.89 11.29
N TYR A 341 -9.89 17.29 12.46
CA TYR A 341 -9.16 16.09 12.87
C TYR A 341 -9.36 14.92 11.89
N GLN A 342 -10.61 14.69 11.45
CA GLN A 342 -10.92 13.68 10.46
C GLN A 342 -10.26 13.99 9.10
N ASN A 343 -10.23 15.25 8.66
CA ASN A 343 -9.57 15.64 7.42
C ASN A 343 -8.09 15.26 7.42
N GLU A 344 -7.39 15.47 8.54
CA GLU A 344 -5.97 15.15 8.69
C GLU A 344 -5.72 13.65 8.69
N ILE A 345 -6.40 12.90 9.54
CA ILE A 345 -6.07 11.46 9.70
C ILE A 345 -6.58 10.64 8.51
N SER A 346 -7.69 11.05 7.89
CA SER A 346 -8.28 10.34 6.74
C SER A 346 -7.49 10.53 5.44
N LEU A 347 -6.31 11.16 5.52
CA LEU A 347 -5.25 11.05 4.51
C LEU A 347 -4.59 9.66 4.48
N THR A 348 -4.67 8.91 5.58
CA THR A 348 -3.91 7.65 5.75
C THR A 348 -4.75 6.46 6.13
N VAL A 349 -5.96 6.68 6.64
CA VAL A 349 -6.90 5.64 7.06
C VAL A 349 -8.30 5.91 6.48
N PRO A 350 -9.09 4.87 6.21
CA PRO A 350 -10.41 5.06 5.62
C PRO A 350 -11.42 5.66 6.61
N ASN A 351 -12.32 6.46 6.06
CA ASN A 351 -13.45 7.04 6.77
C ASN A 351 -14.73 6.78 5.95
N GLY A 352 -15.75 6.22 6.58
CA GLY A 352 -17.00 5.91 5.93
C GLY A 352 -18.09 5.68 6.96
N GLY A 353 -19.24 5.14 6.56
CA GLY A 353 -20.32 4.97 7.52
C GLY A 353 -21.71 4.71 6.95
N GLU A 354 -22.70 5.12 7.74
CA GLU A 354 -24.13 5.03 7.48
C GLU A 354 -24.76 6.42 7.60
N SER A 355 -25.72 6.71 6.72
CA SER A 355 -26.38 8.01 6.67
C SER A 355 -27.75 7.98 7.32
N VAL A 356 -28.13 9.05 8.01
CA VAL A 356 -29.43 9.18 8.67
C VAL A 356 -30.24 10.29 8.00
N TYR A 357 -31.53 10.02 7.79
CA TYR A 357 -32.47 11.05 7.33
C TYR A 357 -33.18 11.70 8.51
N ASN A 358 -33.00 13.01 8.65
CA ASN A 358 -33.73 13.83 9.61
C ASN A 358 -34.37 15.04 8.92
N SER A 359 -35.71 15.09 8.90
CA SER A 359 -36.46 16.16 8.23
C SER A 359 -36.37 17.52 8.93
N GLU A 360 -35.97 17.55 10.20
CA GLU A 360 -35.96 18.77 11.02
C GLU A 360 -34.66 19.57 10.87
N THR A 361 -33.62 19.02 10.23
CA THR A 361 -32.29 19.64 10.18
C THR A 361 -31.84 19.92 8.75
N THR A 362 -30.90 20.85 8.57
CA THR A 362 -30.36 21.15 7.23
C THR A 362 -29.28 20.16 6.77
N TYR A 363 -28.75 19.31 7.64
CA TYR A 363 -27.59 18.46 7.37
C TYR A 363 -27.81 17.38 6.30
N ARG A 364 -29.08 16.98 6.10
CA ARG A 364 -29.48 16.11 4.99
C ARG A 364 -29.43 16.77 3.61
N LYS A 365 -29.31 18.10 3.51
CA LYS A 365 -29.33 18.80 2.21
C LYS A 365 -28.08 18.44 1.42
N PHE A 366 -28.25 18.16 0.12
CA PHE A 366 -27.18 17.72 -0.77
C PHE A 366 -25.91 18.59 -0.65
N ASP A 367 -26.02 19.92 -0.76
CA ASP A 367 -24.84 20.80 -0.75
C ASP A 367 -24.10 20.78 0.61
N ILE A 368 -24.82 20.55 1.72
CA ILE A 368 -24.23 20.40 3.06
C ILE A 368 -23.58 19.02 3.21
N SER A 369 -24.26 17.96 2.75
CA SER A 369 -23.74 16.59 2.78
C SER A 369 -22.51 16.42 1.89
N ASP A 370 -22.46 17.03 0.71
CA ASP A 370 -21.28 17.05 -0.18
C ASP A 370 -20.10 17.76 0.50
N LYS A 371 -20.32 18.97 1.03
CA LYS A 371 -19.30 19.71 1.76
C LYS A 371 -18.73 18.90 2.92
N HIS A 372 -19.61 18.32 3.74
CA HIS A 372 -19.19 17.47 4.85
C HIS A 372 -18.37 16.27 4.36
N SER A 373 -18.84 15.56 3.32
CA SER A 373 -18.17 14.40 2.73
C SER A 373 -16.76 14.72 2.24
N ARG A 374 -16.56 15.90 1.63
CA ARG A 374 -15.23 16.40 1.22
C ARG A 374 -14.31 16.65 2.41
N ILE A 375 -14.83 17.29 3.45
CA ILE A 375 -14.03 17.65 4.63
C ILE A 375 -13.56 16.38 5.34
N ILE A 376 -14.44 15.42 5.59
CA ILE A 376 -14.07 14.20 6.32
C ILE A 376 -13.36 13.15 5.45
N ARG A 377 -13.18 13.42 4.15
CA ARG A 377 -12.62 12.51 3.14
C ARG A 377 -13.39 11.18 3.06
N LEU A 378 -14.70 11.27 2.86
CA LEU A 378 -15.59 10.12 2.85
C LEU A 378 -15.23 9.13 1.73
N SER A 379 -14.85 7.93 2.12
CA SER A 379 -14.33 6.89 1.22
C SER A 379 -15.37 5.83 0.82
N TYR A 380 -16.32 5.55 1.72
CA TYR A 380 -17.42 4.62 1.47
C TYR A 380 -18.68 5.00 2.27
N LEU A 381 -19.83 4.55 1.79
CA LEU A 381 -21.13 4.82 2.42
C LEU A 381 -22.09 3.63 2.23
N ASN A 382 -22.92 3.34 3.23
CA ASN A 382 -23.91 2.25 3.15
C ASN A 382 -24.96 2.54 2.08
N SER A 383 -25.18 1.64 1.12
CA SER A 383 -26.17 1.87 0.07
C SER A 383 -27.64 1.78 0.51
N ARG A 384 -27.92 1.18 1.69
CA ARG A 384 -29.26 0.73 2.12
C ARG A 384 -29.73 1.30 3.46
N HIS A 385 -28.83 1.74 4.35
CA HIS A 385 -29.17 2.08 5.75
C HIS A 385 -30.35 3.06 5.87
N ASN A 386 -30.35 4.16 5.10
CA ASN A 386 -31.51 5.05 5.05
C ASN A 386 -31.70 5.64 3.66
N ASN A 387 -32.53 4.97 2.84
CA ASN A 387 -32.79 5.44 1.48
C ASN A 387 -33.46 6.80 1.41
N LYS A 388 -34.14 7.28 2.48
CA LYS A 388 -34.85 8.56 2.46
C LYS A 388 -33.92 9.75 2.21
N VAL A 389 -32.69 9.74 2.74
CA VAL A 389 -31.72 10.82 2.47
C VAL A 389 -31.24 10.78 1.03
N TYR A 390 -31.07 9.59 0.47
CA TYR A 390 -30.66 9.44 -0.93
C TYR A 390 -31.78 9.84 -1.90
N ASP A 391 -33.01 9.46 -1.60
CA ASP A 391 -34.17 9.87 -2.38
C ASP A 391 -34.42 11.37 -2.25
N TYR A 392 -34.18 11.96 -1.07
CA TYR A 392 -34.18 13.41 -0.90
C TYR A 392 -33.16 14.11 -1.81
N TRP A 393 -31.92 13.60 -1.90
CA TRP A 393 -30.90 14.14 -2.82
C TRP A 393 -31.29 13.97 -4.29
N LYS A 394 -31.89 12.83 -4.67
CA LYS A 394 -32.39 12.61 -6.03
C LYS A 394 -33.45 13.63 -6.42
N THR A 395 -34.36 13.98 -5.51
CA THR A 395 -35.48 14.88 -5.80
C THR A 395 -35.07 16.36 -5.71
N ASN A 396 -34.33 16.76 -4.68
CA ASN A 396 -34.01 18.17 -4.41
C ASN A 396 -32.74 18.66 -5.13
N LYS A 397 -31.97 17.73 -5.70
CA LYS A 397 -30.82 18.02 -6.57
C LYS A 397 -30.80 17.04 -7.74
N SER A 398 -31.93 16.97 -8.45
CA SER A 398 -32.19 16.00 -9.53
C SER A 398 -31.31 16.16 -10.76
N SER A 399 -30.69 17.34 -10.95
CA SER A 399 -29.74 17.60 -12.03
C SER A 399 -28.52 18.38 -11.51
N ILE A 400 -27.34 17.79 -11.65
CA ILE A 400 -26.03 18.40 -11.33
C ILE A 400 -25.15 18.37 -12.60
N GLY A 401 -25.77 18.77 -13.73
CA GLY A 401 -25.16 18.63 -15.05
C GLY A 401 -24.89 17.17 -15.40
N ASN A 402 -23.72 16.90 -15.97
CA ASN A 402 -23.36 15.55 -16.44
C ASN A 402 -23.19 14.51 -15.32
N TRP A 403 -23.21 14.92 -14.05
CA TRP A 403 -23.06 14.02 -12.91
C TRP A 403 -24.31 13.22 -12.57
N GLY A 404 -25.48 13.56 -13.15
CA GLY A 404 -26.76 12.95 -12.81
C GLY A 404 -27.42 13.67 -11.63
N ASN A 405 -27.99 12.91 -10.70
CA ASN A 405 -28.65 13.45 -9.50
C ASN A 405 -27.71 13.47 -8.28
N GLY A 406 -28.16 14.04 -7.16
CA GLY A 406 -27.37 14.15 -5.93
C GLY A 406 -26.85 12.84 -5.34
N LYS A 407 -27.61 11.73 -5.41
CA LYS A 407 -27.13 10.41 -4.98
C LYS A 407 -25.99 9.94 -5.88
N ASP A 408 -26.17 10.07 -7.19
CA ASP A 408 -25.16 9.67 -8.17
C ASP A 408 -23.88 10.49 -8.01
N TYR A 409 -24.02 11.80 -7.76
CA TYR A 409 -22.90 12.70 -7.52
C TYR A 409 -22.07 12.23 -6.32
N ILE A 410 -22.66 12.12 -5.13
CA ILE A 410 -21.95 11.66 -3.92
C ILE A 410 -21.35 10.28 -4.17
N GLY A 411 -22.13 9.35 -4.70
CA GLY A 411 -21.70 7.98 -4.98
C GLY A 411 -20.48 7.88 -5.90
N LYS A 412 -20.38 8.75 -6.92
CA LYS A 412 -19.25 8.81 -7.84
C LYS A 412 -18.00 9.43 -7.21
N HIS A 413 -18.14 10.21 -6.14
CA HIS A 413 -17.05 10.91 -5.45
C HIS A 413 -16.54 10.18 -4.20
N LEU A 414 -17.23 9.14 -3.72
CA LEU A 414 -16.77 8.31 -2.60
C LEU A 414 -15.38 7.71 -2.91
N GLY A 415 -14.40 8.02 -2.06
CA GLY A 415 -13.03 7.51 -2.21
C GLY A 415 -12.21 8.27 -3.23
N TYR A 416 -11.24 7.59 -3.86
CA TYR A 416 -10.42 8.17 -4.92
C TYR A 416 -11.13 8.12 -6.28
N ARG A 417 -10.99 9.20 -7.04
CA ARG A 417 -11.45 9.30 -8.44
C ARG A 417 -10.46 10.11 -9.24
N TYR A 418 -9.50 9.43 -9.85
CA TYR A 418 -8.45 10.10 -10.63
C TYR A 418 -8.92 10.45 -12.04
N VAL A 419 -8.58 11.63 -12.53
CA VAL A 419 -8.80 12.09 -13.91
C VAL A 419 -7.45 12.40 -14.53
N LEU A 420 -7.06 11.69 -15.60
CA LEU A 420 -5.92 12.10 -16.41
C LEU A 420 -6.28 13.41 -17.10
N ARG A 421 -5.48 14.46 -16.91
CA ARG A 421 -5.75 15.80 -17.41
C ARG A 421 -4.93 16.11 -18.66
N GLU A 422 -3.62 15.91 -18.58
CA GLU A 422 -2.73 16.19 -19.71
C GLU A 422 -1.49 15.31 -19.66
N SER A 423 -0.85 15.15 -20.82
CA SER A 423 0.51 14.63 -20.90
C SER A 423 1.34 15.48 -21.85
N SER A 424 2.65 15.55 -21.62
CA SER A 424 3.57 16.29 -22.49
C SER A 424 4.98 15.73 -22.36
N LEU A 425 5.81 15.95 -23.37
CA LEU A 425 7.22 15.61 -23.34
C LEU A 425 8.05 16.89 -23.41
N THR A 426 8.98 17.07 -22.48
CA THR A 426 9.90 18.21 -22.48
C THR A 426 11.27 17.71 -22.01
N ASN A 427 12.31 17.90 -22.82
CA ASN A 427 13.68 17.45 -22.50
C ASN A 427 13.74 15.98 -22.02
N ASN A 428 13.10 15.07 -22.77
CA ASN A 428 12.96 13.63 -22.44
C ASN A 428 12.24 13.31 -21.13
N ILE A 429 11.62 14.30 -20.49
CA ILE A 429 10.77 14.13 -19.31
C ILE A 429 9.32 14.08 -19.79
N LEU A 430 8.73 12.89 -19.72
CA LEU A 430 7.30 12.71 -19.93
C LEU A 430 6.58 13.17 -18.66
N ASN A 431 5.82 14.25 -18.78
CA ASN A 431 4.97 14.79 -17.74
C ASN A 431 3.57 14.20 -17.90
N ILE A 432 3.01 13.66 -16.83
CA ILE A 432 1.61 13.20 -16.77
C ILE A 432 0.94 13.92 -15.62
N LYS A 433 -0.07 14.73 -15.93
CA LYS A 433 -0.86 15.44 -14.92
C LYS A 433 -2.19 14.73 -14.74
N PHE A 434 -2.58 14.58 -13.49
CA PHE A 434 -3.90 14.11 -13.13
C PHE A 434 -4.40 14.79 -11.88
N GLU A 435 -5.70 14.67 -11.66
CA GLU A 435 -6.40 15.25 -10.53
C GLU A 435 -7.17 14.15 -9.81
N ASN A 436 -7.29 14.24 -8.49
CA ASN A 436 -8.26 13.45 -7.75
C ASN A 436 -9.51 14.31 -7.50
N VAL A 437 -10.58 14.02 -8.23
CA VAL A 437 -11.87 14.69 -8.03
C VAL A 437 -12.72 13.97 -6.98
N GLY A 438 -12.27 12.83 -6.44
CA GLY A 438 -12.93 12.11 -5.35
C GLY A 438 -12.70 12.76 -3.98
N TYR A 439 -13.43 12.30 -2.96
CA TYR A 439 -13.35 12.83 -1.61
C TYR A 439 -12.10 12.36 -0.84
N ALA A 440 -11.52 11.21 -1.20
CA ALA A 440 -10.45 10.59 -0.43
C ALA A 440 -9.26 10.16 -1.31
N PRO A 441 -8.04 9.99 -0.73
CA PRO A 441 -6.93 9.38 -1.44
C PRO A 441 -7.09 7.86 -1.54
N SER A 442 -6.15 7.20 -2.21
CA SER A 442 -6.00 5.74 -2.05
C SER A 442 -5.35 5.43 -0.71
N TYR A 443 -5.86 4.43 -0.01
CA TYR A 443 -5.25 3.89 1.21
C TYR A 443 -4.35 2.69 0.94
N VAL A 444 -4.52 2.05 -0.22
CA VAL A 444 -3.74 0.89 -0.66
C VAL A 444 -2.73 1.33 -1.71
N GLU A 445 -1.51 0.78 -1.63
CA GLU A 445 -0.48 1.08 -2.62
C GLU A 445 -0.71 0.29 -3.91
N PHE A 446 -0.88 1.03 -5.01
CA PHE A 446 -0.92 0.48 -6.35
C PHE A 446 0.44 0.50 -7.03
N LYS A 447 0.56 -0.20 -8.15
CA LYS A 447 1.75 -0.18 -8.99
C LYS A 447 1.45 0.55 -10.29
N THR A 448 2.36 1.43 -10.69
CA THR A 448 2.21 2.31 -11.85
C THR A 448 3.20 1.91 -12.93
N LYS A 449 2.75 1.82 -14.18
CA LYS A 449 3.59 1.49 -15.33
C LYS A 449 3.31 2.42 -16.52
N LEU A 450 4.35 2.62 -17.33
CA LEU A 450 4.25 3.14 -18.68
C LEU A 450 4.55 2.04 -19.67
N ILE A 451 3.74 1.95 -20.74
CA ILE A 451 3.89 0.96 -21.79
C ILE A 451 4.07 1.69 -23.12
N PHE A 452 5.04 1.24 -23.91
CA PHE A 452 5.35 1.73 -25.25
C PHE A 452 5.07 0.62 -26.25
N LYS A 453 3.98 0.72 -26.97
CA LYS A 453 3.56 -0.26 -27.98
C LYS A 453 3.98 0.25 -29.37
N PRO A 454 4.87 -0.45 -30.09
CA PRO A 454 5.30 -0.01 -31.42
C PRO A 454 4.14 -0.06 -32.42
N THR A 455 4.08 0.90 -33.35
CA THR A 455 3.03 0.95 -34.38
C THR A 455 3.35 0.11 -35.61
N SER A 456 4.63 -0.21 -35.83
CA SER A 456 5.14 -0.80 -37.07
C SER A 456 5.71 -2.21 -36.86
N GLY A 457 5.28 -2.89 -35.78
CA GLY A 457 5.78 -4.20 -35.37
C GLY A 457 6.96 -4.12 -34.38
N GLY A 458 7.24 -5.24 -33.71
CA GLY A 458 8.27 -5.35 -32.67
C GLY A 458 7.70 -5.49 -31.26
N ASP A 459 8.61 -5.59 -30.29
CA ASP A 459 8.25 -5.88 -28.90
C ASP A 459 7.62 -4.68 -28.20
N VAL A 460 6.60 -4.97 -27.39
CA VAL A 460 6.04 -4.00 -26.46
C VAL A 460 7.02 -3.81 -25.31
N LEU A 461 7.33 -2.54 -25.03
CA LEU A 461 8.24 -2.13 -23.98
C LEU A 461 7.48 -1.52 -22.81
N TYR A 462 8.07 -1.52 -21.62
CA TYR A 462 7.48 -0.86 -20.46
C TYR A 462 8.53 -0.37 -19.46
N THR A 463 8.15 0.57 -18.61
CA THR A 463 8.90 0.92 -17.40
C THR A 463 7.97 1.00 -16.19
N LEU A 464 8.49 0.65 -15.01
CA LEU A 464 7.79 0.88 -13.75
C LEU A 464 8.03 2.33 -13.33
N ILE A 465 6.99 2.97 -12.78
CA ILE A 465 7.11 4.31 -12.21
C ILE A 465 7.16 4.15 -10.70
N ASP A 466 8.27 4.58 -10.09
CA ASP A 466 8.38 4.68 -8.65
C ASP A 466 7.58 5.91 -8.17
N THR A 467 6.46 5.66 -7.53
CA THR A 467 5.52 6.70 -7.09
C THR A 467 4.67 6.18 -5.93
N ASN A 468 4.35 7.07 -4.99
CA ASN A 468 3.46 6.78 -3.88
C ASN A 468 2.05 7.30 -4.14
N ASN A 469 1.19 6.45 -4.71
CA ASN A 469 -0.20 6.81 -5.03
C ASN A 469 -1.08 7.11 -3.81
N LYS A 470 -0.68 6.73 -2.60
CA LYS A 470 -1.39 7.15 -1.37
C LYS A 470 -1.26 8.64 -1.06
N LYS A 471 -0.27 9.31 -1.68
CA LYS A 471 -0.04 10.75 -1.56
C LYS A 471 -0.48 11.55 -2.78
N TRP A 472 -1.02 10.89 -3.79
CA TRP A 472 -1.49 11.58 -4.98
C TRP A 472 -2.61 12.53 -4.63
N CYS A 473 -2.47 13.78 -5.08
CA CYS A 473 -3.54 14.77 -5.00
C CYS A 473 -3.99 15.07 -3.56
N THR A 474 -3.11 14.92 -2.57
CA THR A 474 -3.42 15.25 -1.17
C THR A 474 -3.10 16.71 -0.82
N GLY A 475 -2.45 17.44 -1.71
CA GLY A 475 -2.15 18.87 -1.58
C GLY A 475 -3.31 19.78 -1.99
N SER A 476 -3.14 21.09 -1.82
CA SER A 476 -4.20 22.11 -1.86
C SER A 476 -5.03 22.17 -3.15
N ASN A 477 -4.48 21.72 -4.28
CA ASN A 477 -5.16 21.80 -5.59
C ASN A 477 -5.64 20.44 -6.10
N ASN A 478 -5.49 19.36 -5.33
CA ASN A 478 -5.79 17.98 -5.74
C ASN A 478 -5.19 17.55 -7.10
N ILE A 479 -4.15 18.23 -7.57
CA ILE A 479 -3.47 17.97 -8.83
C ILE A 479 -2.09 17.42 -8.52
N GLU A 480 -1.70 16.37 -9.24
CA GLU A 480 -0.38 15.75 -9.20
C GLU A 480 0.26 15.81 -10.59
N ARG A 481 1.59 15.87 -10.65
CA ARG A 481 2.36 15.73 -11.88
C ARG A 481 3.44 14.68 -11.70
N LEU A 482 3.34 13.58 -12.44
CA LEU A 482 4.42 12.61 -12.54
C LEU A 482 5.39 13.04 -13.63
N GLN A 483 6.67 13.14 -13.26
CA GLN A 483 7.76 13.46 -14.17
C GLN A 483 8.60 12.21 -14.39
N ILE A 484 8.48 11.61 -15.58
CA ILE A 484 9.21 10.40 -15.95
C ILE A 484 10.34 10.77 -16.89
N ASN A 485 11.57 10.74 -16.39
CA ASN A 485 12.76 10.89 -17.23
C ASN A 485 13.01 9.59 -18.01
N LEU A 486 12.76 9.60 -19.31
CA LEU A 486 12.87 8.40 -20.16
C LEU A 486 14.32 7.91 -20.33
N ASP A 487 15.32 8.79 -20.15
CA ASP A 487 16.74 8.45 -20.29
C ASP A 487 17.29 7.73 -19.05
N ARG A 488 16.73 8.01 -17.87
CA ARG A 488 17.15 7.41 -16.59
C ARG A 488 16.32 6.20 -16.18
N GLN A 489 15.14 6.03 -16.77
CA GLN A 489 14.27 4.90 -16.47
C GLN A 489 14.73 3.66 -17.23
N THR A 490 14.77 2.51 -16.55
CA THR A 490 15.09 1.25 -17.22
C THR A 490 13.87 0.76 -18.00
N ILE A 491 13.83 1.05 -19.30
CA ILE A 491 12.82 0.50 -20.21
C ILE A 491 13.13 -0.99 -20.46
N LYS A 492 12.17 -1.85 -20.10
CA LYS A 492 12.24 -3.31 -20.24
C LYS A 492 11.40 -3.76 -21.44
N ASN A 493 11.79 -4.84 -22.09
CA ASN A 493 10.95 -5.53 -23.09
C ASN A 493 10.11 -6.63 -22.41
N LEU A 494 8.94 -6.94 -22.99
CA LEU A 494 8.12 -8.09 -22.54
C LEU A 494 8.66 -9.44 -23.03
N SER A 495 9.60 -9.43 -23.98
CA SER A 495 10.31 -10.57 -24.56
C SER A 495 11.80 -10.45 -24.26
N ASN A 496 12.23 -11.04 -23.13
CA ASN A 496 13.54 -10.85 -22.50
C ASN A 496 14.75 -10.65 -23.44
N ASP A 497 15.36 -9.47 -23.30
CA ASP A 497 16.80 -9.18 -23.29
C ASP A 497 17.07 -7.81 -23.93
N SER A 498 17.25 -6.77 -23.11
CA SER A 498 18.16 -5.63 -23.32
C SER A 498 17.81 -4.46 -22.38
N LYS A 499 18.84 -3.78 -21.86
CA LYS A 499 18.72 -2.44 -21.25
C LYS A 499 18.42 -1.44 -22.38
N SER A 500 17.14 -1.16 -22.62
CA SER A 500 16.55 0.03 -23.28
C SER A 500 17.34 0.67 -24.45
N ASN A 501 17.01 0.33 -25.70
CA ASN A 501 17.18 1.24 -26.85
C ASN A 501 15.83 1.35 -27.56
N LEU A 502 15.02 2.35 -27.21
CA LEU A 502 13.84 2.70 -28.01
C LEU A 502 14.30 2.86 -29.47
N LYS A 503 13.82 1.99 -30.34
CA LYS A 503 14.17 2.00 -31.77
C LYS A 503 13.63 3.26 -32.45
N ASN A 504 14.27 3.68 -33.53
CA ASN A 504 13.82 4.75 -34.42
C ASN A 504 12.49 4.37 -35.10
N GLN A 505 11.39 4.60 -34.40
CA GLN A 505 10.03 4.32 -34.83
C GLN A 505 9.03 5.04 -33.93
N LYS A 506 7.75 4.87 -34.25
CA LYS A 506 6.63 5.41 -33.48
C LYS A 506 6.10 4.38 -32.49
N TYR A 507 5.77 4.85 -31.28
CA TYR A 507 5.15 4.07 -30.22
C TYR A 507 3.88 4.77 -29.72
N GLU A 508 2.83 4.00 -29.51
CA GLU A 508 1.71 4.40 -28.67
C GLU A 508 2.12 4.30 -27.20
N VAL A 509 1.92 5.36 -26.43
CA VAL A 509 2.28 5.43 -25.02
C VAL A 509 1.03 5.24 -24.17
N TYR A 510 1.05 4.26 -23.29
CA TYR A 510 -0.03 3.95 -22.37
C TYR A 510 0.39 4.11 -20.91
N PHE A 511 -0.53 4.62 -20.10
CA PHE A 511 -0.39 4.74 -18.65
C PHE A 511 -1.34 3.76 -17.97
N VAL A 512 -0.82 2.96 -17.04
CA VAL A 512 -1.60 1.99 -16.28
C VAL A 512 -1.24 2.04 -14.80
N VAL A 513 -2.28 1.98 -13.97
CA VAL A 513 -2.18 1.79 -12.53
C VAL A 513 -2.93 0.50 -12.22
N TYR A 514 -2.32 -0.41 -11.46
CA TYR A 514 -2.94 -1.69 -11.12
C TYR A 514 -2.74 -2.04 -9.65
N ASP A 515 -3.72 -2.71 -9.06
CA ASP A 515 -3.65 -3.19 -7.70
C ASP A 515 -3.06 -4.60 -7.66
N PRO A 516 -1.88 -4.81 -7.06
CA PRO A 516 -1.28 -6.13 -6.94
C PRO A 516 -2.08 -7.09 -6.04
N LYS A 517 -2.95 -6.60 -5.14
CA LYS A 517 -3.77 -7.42 -4.23
C LYS A 517 -5.01 -7.99 -4.93
N THR A 518 -5.73 -7.18 -5.70
CA THR A 518 -6.94 -7.61 -6.43
C THR A 518 -6.67 -8.06 -7.87
N LYS A 519 -5.50 -7.74 -8.42
CA LYS A 519 -5.12 -8.00 -9.83
C LYS A 519 -5.96 -7.22 -10.85
N VAL A 520 -6.63 -6.15 -10.43
CA VAL A 520 -7.42 -5.29 -11.32
C VAL A 520 -6.65 -4.01 -11.68
N ASN A 521 -6.90 -3.51 -12.89
CA ASN A 521 -6.46 -2.17 -13.27
C ASN A 521 -7.34 -1.13 -12.57
N ILE A 522 -6.71 -0.11 -12.02
CA ILE A 522 -7.39 1.04 -11.44
C ILE A 522 -7.88 1.93 -12.58
N LYS A 523 -9.20 2.12 -12.64
CA LYS A 523 -9.86 2.94 -13.65
C LYS A 523 -9.75 4.42 -13.28
N PHE A 524 -9.47 5.23 -14.28
CA PHE A 524 -9.52 6.68 -14.19
C PHE A 524 -10.88 7.15 -14.75
N ALA A 525 -11.36 8.30 -14.29
CA ALA A 525 -12.57 8.95 -14.75
C ALA A 525 -12.33 9.65 -16.09
N ASN A 526 -11.86 8.90 -17.08
CA ASN A 526 -11.65 9.38 -18.44
C ASN A 526 -12.62 8.66 -19.39
N ALA A 527 -13.18 9.41 -20.34
CA ALA A 527 -14.03 8.86 -21.40
C ALA A 527 -13.20 8.10 -22.46
N ASN A 528 -11.89 8.33 -22.48
CA ASN A 528 -10.93 7.58 -23.29
C ASN A 528 -11.03 6.07 -22.97
N THR A 529 -10.91 5.23 -24.00
CA THR A 529 -11.05 3.78 -23.84
C THR A 529 -9.88 3.21 -23.02
N LEU A 530 -10.20 2.49 -21.94
CA LEU A 530 -9.24 1.70 -21.20
C LEU A 530 -8.94 0.40 -21.96
N ASN A 531 -7.69 0.22 -22.39
CA ASN A 531 -7.24 -1.06 -22.89
C ASN A 531 -6.87 -1.96 -21.70
N ASN A 532 -7.52 -3.12 -21.55
CA ASN A 532 -7.27 -4.02 -20.41
C ASN A 532 -5.83 -4.55 -20.33
N GLN A 533 -5.13 -4.63 -21.47
CA GLN A 533 -3.74 -5.08 -21.54
C GLN A 533 -2.75 -3.93 -21.33
N TYR A 534 -3.03 -2.76 -21.90
CA TYR A 534 -2.04 -1.67 -21.99
C TYR A 534 -2.34 -0.45 -21.12
N GLY A 535 -3.59 -0.22 -20.71
CA GLY A 535 -4.02 0.95 -19.93
C GLY A 535 -4.67 2.04 -20.78
N TYR A 536 -4.60 3.29 -20.32
CA TYR A 536 -5.09 4.46 -21.06
C TYR A 536 -4.00 4.97 -22.00
N LYS A 537 -4.30 5.11 -23.29
CA LYS A 537 -3.40 5.78 -24.24
C LYS A 537 -3.31 7.25 -23.86
N ILE A 538 -2.10 7.72 -23.57
CA ILE A 538 -1.84 9.12 -23.18
C ILE A 538 -1.21 9.94 -24.31
N GLY A 539 -0.69 9.29 -25.34
CA GLY A 539 -0.16 9.93 -26.53
C GLY A 539 0.65 8.99 -27.40
N GLU A 540 1.40 9.56 -28.33
CA GLU A 540 2.27 8.86 -29.27
C GLU A 540 3.64 9.52 -29.23
N ILE A 541 4.68 8.70 -29.09
CA ILE A 541 6.06 9.17 -29.13
C ILE A 541 6.73 8.64 -30.39
N THR A 542 7.37 9.52 -31.15
CA THR A 542 8.16 9.15 -32.33
C THR A 542 9.62 9.40 -32.01
N ILE A 543 10.40 8.33 -32.03
CA ILE A 543 11.85 8.40 -31.81
C ILE A 543 12.49 8.51 -33.18
N THR A 544 13.20 9.60 -33.45
CA THR A 544 14.07 9.78 -34.60
C THR A 544 15.50 9.89 -34.11
N ASN A 545 16.28 8.83 -34.30
CA ASN A 545 17.73 8.94 -34.13
C ASN A 545 18.25 9.75 -35.31
N SER A 546 18.61 11.01 -35.09
CA SER A 546 19.43 11.73 -36.04
C SER A 546 20.78 11.03 -36.11
N ASN A 547 21.02 10.29 -37.19
CA ASN A 547 22.38 9.91 -37.55
C ASN A 547 23.19 11.20 -37.69
N ALA A 548 24.38 11.22 -37.08
CA ALA A 548 25.35 12.29 -37.23
C ALA A 548 25.63 12.52 -38.72
N SER A 549 25.08 13.60 -39.27
CA SER A 549 25.48 14.12 -40.57
C SER A 549 26.25 15.41 -40.34
N ASN A 550 27.52 15.37 -40.75
CA ASN A 550 28.45 16.49 -40.80
C ASN A 550 27.80 17.76 -41.36
N VAL A 551 27.68 18.83 -40.56
CA VAL A 551 27.76 20.23 -41.06
C VAL A 551 28.34 21.14 -39.97
N VAL A 552 29.62 21.46 -40.19
CA VAL A 552 30.33 22.74 -40.07
C VAL A 552 29.70 23.84 -39.20
N SER A 553 30.52 24.25 -38.23
CA SER A 553 30.53 25.49 -37.45
C SER A 553 29.97 26.74 -38.15
N ASN A 554 29.18 27.52 -37.42
CA ASN A 554 29.42 28.95 -37.27
C ASN A 554 28.83 29.48 -35.96
N VAL A 555 29.70 30.15 -35.20
CA VAL A 555 29.44 30.81 -33.93
C VAL A 555 29.01 32.24 -34.20
N THR A 556 27.89 32.68 -33.63
CA THR A 556 27.67 34.07 -33.20
C THR A 556 26.75 34.10 -31.98
N ASN A 557 27.25 34.70 -30.89
CA ASN A 557 26.57 35.12 -29.65
C ASN A 557 26.11 36.60 -29.79
N PRO A 558 25.43 37.25 -28.81
CA PRO A 558 24.60 36.82 -27.67
C PRO A 558 23.28 37.65 -27.54
N VAL A 559 22.66 37.67 -26.33
CA VAL A 559 21.60 38.57 -25.78
C VAL A 559 20.18 37.96 -25.86
N SER A 560 19.33 37.82 -24.83
CA SER A 560 19.19 38.40 -23.48
C SER A 560 18.37 37.48 -22.54
N THR A 561 18.70 37.47 -21.25
CA THR A 561 17.78 37.24 -20.11
C THR A 561 17.00 38.53 -19.79
N PRO A 562 15.82 38.57 -19.11
CA PRO A 562 15.56 37.78 -17.89
C PRO A 562 14.09 37.38 -17.54
N SER A 563 14.02 36.55 -16.48
CA SER A 563 13.07 36.56 -15.34
C SER A 563 11.60 36.16 -15.54
N ASN A 564 11.23 35.00 -14.98
CA ASN A 564 10.68 34.97 -13.60
C ASN A 564 10.59 33.53 -13.06
N VAL A 565 11.31 33.30 -11.96
CA VAL A 565 11.19 32.16 -11.05
C VAL A 565 10.40 32.65 -9.83
N ASN A 566 9.51 31.80 -9.31
CA ASN A 566 9.08 31.76 -7.90
C ASN A 566 8.51 30.36 -7.66
N SER A 567 8.73 29.63 -6.57
CA SER A 567 9.82 29.45 -5.59
C SER A 567 9.36 28.30 -4.68
N VAL A 568 10.26 27.48 -4.14
CA VAL A 568 9.95 26.42 -3.15
C VAL A 568 10.91 26.57 -1.96
N ASN A 569 10.38 26.94 -0.80
CA ASN A 569 11.11 26.95 0.47
C ASN A 569 11.35 25.51 0.98
N SER A 570 12.61 25.13 1.20
CA SER A 570 12.97 23.83 1.80
C SER A 570 14.01 24.00 2.92
N LYS A 571 13.58 23.91 4.18
CA LYS A 571 14.48 23.79 5.36
C LYS A 571 15.09 22.38 5.38
N VAL A 572 16.39 22.24 5.70
CA VAL A 572 17.08 20.92 5.70
C VAL A 572 17.68 20.59 7.06
N PHE A 573 17.38 19.39 7.54
CA PHE A 573 18.08 18.79 8.69
C PHE A 573 19.32 18.06 8.17
N ILE A 574 20.51 18.42 8.66
CA ILE A 574 21.72 17.63 8.38
C ILE A 574 21.81 16.54 9.44
N HIS A 575 21.45 15.31 9.08
CA HIS A 575 21.62 14.10 9.90
C HIS A 575 21.89 12.89 9.00
N LYS A 576 22.89 12.06 9.32
CA LYS A 576 22.93 10.65 8.86
C LYS A 576 23.97 9.76 9.58
N ASN A 577 23.56 8.52 9.86
CA ASN A 577 24.30 7.34 10.36
C ASN A 577 25.68 7.16 9.66
N PHE A 578 26.77 6.69 10.29
CA PHE A 578 26.93 5.42 11.02
C PHE A 578 28.06 5.41 12.09
N SER A 579 27.84 4.62 13.16
CA SER A 579 28.78 3.96 14.11
C SER A 579 30.09 4.64 14.52
N ASP A 580 30.04 5.83 15.14
CA ASP A 580 30.67 6.09 16.46
C ASP A 580 31.09 7.57 16.71
N GLY A 581 30.84 8.57 15.84
CA GLY A 581 31.15 10.00 16.19
C GLY A 581 30.27 11.10 15.57
N CYS A 582 30.29 12.32 16.15
CA CYS A 582 29.41 13.46 15.86
C CYS A 582 30.17 14.81 15.67
N ILE A 583 29.60 15.72 14.86
CA ILE A 583 30.10 17.10 14.63
C ILE A 583 29.22 18.11 15.36
N PHE A 584 29.82 18.97 16.18
CA PHE A 584 29.11 20.05 16.86
C PHE A 584 29.92 21.36 16.80
N VAL A 585 29.28 22.45 17.23
CA VAL A 585 29.91 23.75 17.39
C VAL A 585 30.09 23.98 18.88
N ASP A 586 31.33 24.20 19.32
CA ASP A 586 31.62 24.46 20.73
C ASP A 586 31.23 25.89 21.14
N ASP A 587 31.36 26.20 22.43
CA ASP A 587 30.96 27.50 22.98
C ASP A 587 31.83 28.66 22.44
N LEU A 588 32.97 28.34 21.81
CA LEU A 588 33.85 29.27 21.09
C LEU A 588 33.56 29.33 19.58
N LYS A 589 32.46 28.70 19.14
CA LYS A 589 31.98 28.65 17.75
C LYS A 589 32.89 27.92 16.76
N ARG A 590 33.69 26.97 17.23
CA ARG A 590 34.54 26.13 16.37
C ARG A 590 33.84 24.82 16.05
N VAL A 591 34.04 24.32 14.84
CA VAL A 591 33.49 23.02 14.41
C VAL A 591 34.40 21.91 14.92
N ILE A 592 33.87 21.02 15.76
CA ILE A 592 34.63 19.96 16.42
C ILE A 592 33.96 18.61 16.15
N TYR A 593 34.77 17.59 15.88
CA TYR A 593 34.36 16.19 15.80
C TYR A 593 34.70 15.47 17.12
N LYS A 594 33.74 14.73 17.70
CA LYS A 594 33.94 13.86 18.88
C LYS A 594 33.41 12.44 18.66
N ASN A 595 34.10 11.47 19.25
CA ASN A 595 33.66 10.08 19.45
C ASN A 595 33.92 9.70 20.93
N PRO A 596 32.93 9.20 21.69
CA PRO A 596 31.52 8.96 21.32
C PRO A 596 30.67 10.25 21.37
N CYS A 597 29.45 10.18 20.81
CA CYS A 597 28.51 11.31 20.73
C CYS A 597 27.79 11.62 22.07
N GLU A 598 27.76 12.89 22.49
CA GLU A 598 26.89 13.37 23.57
C GLU A 598 25.52 13.81 23.00
N SER A 599 24.41 13.22 23.46
CA SER A 599 23.07 13.48 22.92
C SER A 599 22.51 14.85 23.34
N GLY A 600 22.16 15.72 22.38
CA GLY A 600 21.30 16.90 22.64
C GLY A 600 21.57 18.19 21.86
N LYS A 601 22.65 18.31 21.08
CA LYS A 601 23.06 19.58 20.42
C LYS A 601 23.04 19.53 18.88
N ASN A 602 21.92 19.11 18.28
CA ASN A 602 21.77 19.15 16.81
C ASN A 602 21.20 20.50 16.36
N HIS A 603 21.76 21.11 15.31
CA HIS A 603 21.27 22.40 14.78
C HIS A 603 20.76 22.31 13.33
N MET A 604 19.65 23.00 13.03
CA MET A 604 18.93 23.01 11.74
C MET A 604 19.43 24.14 10.81
N TRP A 605 19.62 23.86 9.52
CA TRP A 605 20.15 24.81 8.54
C TRP A 605 19.20 24.99 7.35
N GLU A 606 19.11 26.22 6.84
CA GLU A 606 18.31 26.60 5.68
C GLU A 606 19.20 26.81 4.47
N ILE A 607 18.81 26.18 3.36
CA ILE A 607 19.54 26.23 2.09
C ILE A 607 18.94 27.36 1.25
N PRO A 608 19.78 28.22 0.64
CA PRO A 608 19.27 29.21 -0.31
C PRO A 608 18.67 28.52 -1.55
N GLU A 609 17.59 29.10 -2.09
CA GLU A 609 16.76 28.52 -3.17
C GLU A 609 17.52 28.11 -4.44
N SER A 610 18.66 28.75 -4.71
CA SER A 610 19.55 28.45 -5.83
C SER A 610 20.40 27.19 -5.63
N GLY A 611 20.48 26.64 -4.41
CA GLY A 611 21.45 25.60 -4.03
C GLY A 611 22.91 26.08 -4.00
N ILE A 612 23.16 27.36 -4.31
CA ILE A 612 24.46 28.04 -4.30
C ILE A 612 24.28 29.33 -3.51
N GLY A 613 24.96 29.49 -2.38
CA GLY A 613 24.88 30.72 -1.58
C GLY A 613 25.02 30.50 -0.08
N LYS A 614 24.58 31.47 0.71
CA LYS A 614 24.80 31.59 2.16
C LYS A 614 23.85 30.66 2.94
N TRP A 615 24.39 29.69 3.67
CA TRP A 615 23.61 28.77 4.49
C TRP A 615 23.41 29.38 5.88
N LYS A 616 22.17 29.37 6.36
CA LYS A 616 21.79 30.03 7.61
C LYS A 616 21.32 29.02 8.64
N ASN A 617 21.83 29.12 9.87
CA ASN A 617 21.29 28.35 10.97
C ASN A 617 19.92 28.90 11.38
N VAL A 618 18.91 28.04 11.35
CA VAL A 618 17.51 28.43 11.58
C VAL A 618 17.23 28.72 13.06
N GLY A 619 18.07 28.22 13.98
CA GLY A 619 17.91 28.42 15.42
C GLY A 619 18.73 29.59 16.00
N THR A 620 19.91 29.88 15.44
CA THR A 620 20.86 30.85 16.05
C THR A 620 21.21 32.04 15.16
N GLY A 621 20.77 32.06 13.90
CA GLY A 621 21.01 33.17 12.98
C GLY A 621 22.43 33.29 12.42
N LEU A 622 23.29 32.30 12.69
CA LEU A 622 24.67 32.22 12.18
C LEU A 622 24.74 31.77 10.71
N TYR A 623 25.80 32.15 10.02
CA TYR A 623 26.08 31.78 8.64
C TYR A 623 27.41 31.03 8.53
N ILE A 624 27.51 30.13 7.55
CA ILE A 624 28.79 29.48 7.21
C ILE A 624 29.50 30.35 6.17
N GLY A 625 30.70 30.81 6.48
CA GLY A 625 31.61 31.55 5.60
C GLY A 625 32.89 30.77 5.28
N TYR A 626 33.70 31.29 4.37
CA TYR A 626 34.98 30.70 3.99
C TYR A 626 36.10 31.72 4.19
N ASP A 627 37.02 31.42 5.11
CA ASP A 627 38.22 32.23 5.31
C ASP A 627 39.24 31.84 4.24
N LYS A 628 39.46 32.76 3.30
CA LYS A 628 40.36 32.56 2.17
C LYS A 628 41.84 32.65 2.57
N SER A 629 42.16 33.35 3.66
CA SER A 629 43.55 33.48 4.15
C SER A 629 44.04 32.19 4.83
N GLN A 630 43.12 31.45 5.45
CA GLN A 630 43.38 30.18 6.13
C GLN A 630 42.84 28.96 5.37
N ASN A 631 42.22 29.19 4.21
CA ASN A 631 41.64 28.17 3.32
C ASN A 631 40.69 27.20 4.04
N GLN A 632 39.80 27.74 4.90
CA GLN A 632 38.94 26.95 5.78
C GLN A 632 37.54 27.53 5.95
N LEU A 633 36.57 26.66 6.29
CA LEU A 633 35.21 27.10 6.63
C LEU A 633 35.16 27.65 8.06
N ILE A 634 34.46 28.78 8.22
CA ILE A 634 34.24 29.45 9.51
C ILE A 634 32.74 29.72 9.71
N THR A 635 32.29 29.86 10.95
CA THR A 635 30.94 30.38 11.22
C THR A 635 31.00 31.87 11.56
N THR A 636 30.20 32.69 10.91
CA THR A 636 30.15 34.14 11.10
C THR A 636 28.72 34.62 11.37
N THR A 637 28.58 35.65 12.20
CA THR A 637 27.33 36.40 12.36
C THR A 637 27.15 37.46 11.28
N ASP A 638 28.24 37.86 10.63
CA ASP A 638 28.24 38.86 9.58
C ASP A 638 27.98 38.21 8.21
N LYS A 639 26.89 38.62 7.57
CA LYS A 639 26.51 38.13 6.24
C LYS A 639 27.52 38.50 5.16
N SER A 640 28.31 39.55 5.36
CA SER A 640 29.22 40.08 4.33
C SER A 640 30.47 39.19 4.14
N THR A 641 30.91 38.51 5.19
CA THR A 641 32.09 37.62 5.20
C THR A 641 31.82 36.26 4.54
N VAL A 642 30.58 35.99 4.11
CA VAL A 642 30.19 34.74 3.45
C VAL A 642 30.41 34.85 1.95
N ILE A 643 31.42 34.14 1.46
CA ILE A 643 31.70 34.02 0.03
C ILE A 643 30.75 32.97 -0.57
N ASN A 644 30.26 33.19 -1.79
CA ASN A 644 29.49 32.18 -2.53
C ASN A 644 30.38 30.96 -2.78
N ILE A 645 30.13 29.87 -2.05
CA ILE A 645 30.82 28.61 -2.29
C ILE A 645 30.09 27.92 -3.44
N ASP A 646 30.66 28.03 -4.62
CA ASP A 646 30.18 27.34 -5.80
C ASP A 646 30.71 25.89 -5.78
N PHE A 647 29.81 24.93 -5.53
CA PHE A 647 30.14 23.50 -5.53
C PHE A 647 29.96 22.86 -6.91
N THR A 648 29.90 23.64 -7.98
CA THR A 648 29.87 23.12 -9.35
C THR A 648 31.26 22.63 -9.79
N GLY A 649 31.69 21.52 -9.21
CA GLY A 649 32.67 20.64 -9.84
C GLY A 649 34.14 20.74 -9.42
N GLN A 650 34.48 21.48 -8.35
CA GLN A 650 35.80 21.35 -7.72
C GLN A 650 35.72 20.79 -6.30
N ASN A 651 36.63 19.86 -6.00
CA ASN A 651 36.77 19.25 -4.68
C ASN A 651 37.41 20.26 -3.71
N ILE A 652 36.90 20.32 -2.47
CA ILE A 652 37.43 21.24 -1.45
C ILE A 652 38.26 20.44 -0.45
N LYS A 653 39.46 20.90 -0.10
CA LYS A 653 40.35 20.25 0.89
C LYS A 653 40.22 20.97 2.24
N TYR A 654 39.86 20.24 3.30
CA TYR A 654 39.79 20.76 4.67
C TYR A 654 40.48 19.78 5.61
N ASN A 655 41.48 20.26 6.36
CA ASN A 655 42.28 19.48 7.30
C ASN A 655 42.89 18.17 6.74
N GLY A 656 43.36 18.21 5.49
CA GLY A 656 43.98 17.06 4.81
C GLY A 656 43.01 16.16 4.04
N GLN A 657 41.70 16.35 4.17
CA GLN A 657 40.66 15.52 3.52
C GLN A 657 39.92 16.28 2.42
N CYS A 658 39.55 15.58 1.34
CA CYS A 658 38.84 16.15 0.20
C CYS A 658 37.34 15.90 0.27
N PHE A 659 36.55 16.90 -0.12
CA PHE A 659 35.08 16.83 -0.10
C PHE A 659 34.53 16.94 -1.52
N TYR A 660 33.60 16.04 -1.88
CA TYR A 660 32.93 16.04 -3.19
C TYR A 660 31.41 15.88 -3.09
N LYS A 661 30.72 16.26 -4.17
CA LYS A 661 29.25 16.23 -4.31
C LYS A 661 28.78 14.88 -4.86
N ASN A 662 27.94 14.18 -4.10
CA ASN A 662 27.29 12.93 -4.54
C ASN A 662 25.96 13.22 -5.29
N THR A 663 25.56 12.29 -6.17
CA THR A 663 24.25 12.19 -6.86
C THR A 663 22.99 12.23 -5.97
N GLN A 664 23.14 12.14 -4.66
CA GLN A 664 22.18 12.68 -3.69
C GLN A 664 22.93 13.74 -2.89
N TYR A 665 22.45 14.98 -2.94
CA TYR A 665 23.06 16.25 -2.54
C TYR A 665 23.73 16.33 -1.14
N TYR A 666 24.73 15.49 -0.87
CA TYR A 666 25.53 15.46 0.36
C TYR A 666 27.03 15.61 0.05
N LEU A 667 27.77 16.20 0.98
CA LEU A 667 29.24 16.25 0.97
C LEU A 667 29.79 14.95 1.58
N VAL A 668 30.69 14.28 0.87
CA VAL A 668 31.38 13.07 1.35
C VAL A 668 32.87 13.40 1.51
N ALA A 669 33.45 13.08 2.68
CA ALA A 669 34.87 13.22 2.94
C ALA A 669 35.62 11.97 2.46
N ASP A 670 36.70 12.14 1.69
CA ASP A 670 37.63 11.08 1.33
C ASP A 670 38.91 11.20 2.18
N PRO A 671 39.20 10.21 3.06
CA PRO A 671 40.39 10.22 3.90
C PRO A 671 41.69 9.79 3.19
N ASN A 672 41.64 9.24 1.96
CA ASN A 672 42.81 8.65 1.29
C ASN A 672 43.36 9.47 0.12
N CYS A 673 43.08 10.77 0.07
CA CYS A 673 43.55 11.64 -1.02
C CYS A 673 45.07 11.88 -0.97
N SER A 674 45.84 11.12 -1.77
CA SER A 674 47.21 11.45 -2.13
C SER A 674 47.26 12.54 -3.22
N ASN A 675 48.25 13.43 -3.14
CA ASN A 675 48.23 14.76 -3.76
C ASN A 675 48.19 14.88 -5.31
N ASP A 676 48.14 13.82 -6.11
CA ASP A 676 48.14 13.98 -7.57
C ASP A 676 47.25 12.96 -8.33
N ASN A 677 46.35 13.51 -9.17
CA ASN A 677 45.48 12.90 -10.19
C ASN A 677 44.05 12.44 -9.80
N TYR A 678 43.06 12.91 -10.59
CA TYR A 678 41.61 12.75 -10.45
C TYR A 678 40.98 11.94 -11.60
N TRP A 679 40.20 10.88 -11.33
CA TRP A 679 38.80 10.63 -11.83
C TRP A 679 38.21 9.25 -11.42
N LYS A 680 37.02 9.35 -10.80
CA LYS A 680 35.75 8.58 -10.88
C LYS A 680 35.55 7.11 -10.45
N PRO A 681 34.29 6.81 -10.01
CA PRO A 681 33.92 5.63 -9.24
C PRO A 681 33.62 4.42 -10.12
N THR A 682 34.20 3.28 -9.75
CA THR A 682 33.70 1.97 -10.11
C THR A 682 32.38 1.72 -9.39
N THR A 683 31.31 1.54 -10.16
CA THR A 683 30.02 1.08 -9.64
C THR A 683 30.11 -0.43 -9.45
N THR A 684 30.68 -0.86 -8.32
CA THR A 684 30.58 -2.24 -7.85
C THR A 684 30.41 -2.19 -6.34
N VAL A 685 29.17 -2.31 -5.86
CA VAL A 685 28.92 -2.65 -4.45
C VAL A 685 28.86 -4.17 -4.38
N THR A 686 29.97 -4.78 -3.97
CA THR A 686 30.03 -6.18 -3.56
C THR A 686 29.58 -6.26 -2.10
N PHE A 687 28.60 -7.12 -1.81
CA PHE A 687 28.18 -7.39 -0.43
C PHE A 687 29.15 -8.39 0.20
N TYR A 688 29.81 -8.01 1.29
CA TYR A 688 30.49 -8.95 2.18
C TYR A 688 29.50 -9.33 3.29
N GLY A 689 29.08 -10.60 3.31
CA GLY A 689 28.37 -11.18 4.45
C GLY A 689 29.37 -11.52 5.54
N THR A 690 29.18 -11.00 6.74
CA THR A 690 29.90 -11.46 7.93
C THR A 690 29.29 -12.77 8.39
N GLY A 691 29.98 -13.88 8.13
CA GLY A 691 29.87 -15.08 8.94
C GLY A 691 30.71 -14.91 10.21
N GLU A 692 30.26 -15.52 11.30
CA GLU A 692 30.98 -15.56 12.56
C GLU A 692 32.38 -16.17 12.36
N GLU A 693 33.35 -15.56 13.05
CA GLU A 693 34.76 -15.93 13.13
C GLU A 693 35.61 -15.64 11.87
N GLY A 694 36.22 -14.45 11.90
CA GLY A 694 37.01 -13.90 10.82
C GLY A 694 38.27 -14.71 10.47
N LYS A 695 38.49 -14.86 9.16
CA LYS A 695 39.79 -14.86 8.46
C LYS A 695 39.53 -14.69 6.95
N VAL A 696 40.37 -13.90 6.29
CA VAL A 696 40.29 -13.52 4.88
C VAL A 696 41.22 -14.43 4.07
N GLU A 697 40.72 -15.06 3.00
CA GLU A 697 41.55 -15.65 1.95
C GLU A 697 40.99 -15.36 0.55
N GLU A 698 41.92 -15.08 -0.37
CA GLU A 698 41.75 -14.58 -1.73
C GLU A 698 41.92 -15.74 -2.72
N GLN A 699 41.00 -15.95 -3.68
CA GLN A 699 41.23 -16.86 -4.80
C GLN A 699 40.79 -16.31 -6.15
N THR A 700 41.77 -16.30 -7.05
CA THR A 700 41.81 -15.81 -8.44
C THR A 700 41.07 -16.70 -9.44
N ASN A 701 40.37 -16.07 -10.39
CA ASN A 701 39.72 -16.74 -11.53
C ASN A 701 40.74 -17.27 -12.55
N LYS A 702 40.66 -18.56 -12.87
CA LYS A 702 41.30 -19.15 -14.05
C LYS A 702 40.24 -19.41 -15.13
N SER A 703 40.42 -18.73 -16.27
CA SER A 703 39.62 -18.87 -17.49
C SER A 703 39.72 -20.28 -18.07
N THR A 704 38.59 -20.84 -18.54
CA THR A 704 38.64 -21.92 -19.54
C THR A 704 37.52 -21.81 -20.56
N SER A 705 37.94 -21.42 -21.76
CA SER A 705 37.59 -21.86 -23.11
C SER A 705 36.23 -22.53 -23.39
N THR A 706 35.55 -21.94 -24.37
CA THR A 706 34.44 -22.48 -25.16
C THR A 706 34.84 -23.71 -25.97
N THR A 707 33.91 -24.66 -26.14
CA THR A 707 33.93 -25.60 -27.26
C THR A 707 32.58 -25.54 -27.97
N LYS A 708 32.62 -25.14 -29.25
CA LYS A 708 31.49 -25.20 -30.19
C LYS A 708 31.44 -26.60 -30.77
N THR A 709 30.24 -27.17 -30.87
CA THR A 709 29.91 -28.22 -31.84
C THR A 709 28.57 -27.92 -32.49
N ASN A 710 28.53 -28.04 -33.82
CA ASN A 710 27.46 -27.62 -34.70
C ASN A 710 26.40 -28.72 -34.93
N LYS A 711 25.13 -28.27 -34.90
CA LYS A 711 23.99 -28.59 -35.79
C LYS A 711 23.48 -30.04 -35.93
N SER A 712 22.21 -30.23 -35.55
CA SER A 712 21.24 -31.06 -36.30
C SER A 712 19.81 -30.66 -35.92
N THR A 713 19.01 -30.34 -36.92
CA THR A 713 17.57 -30.06 -36.86
C THR A 713 16.78 -31.38 -36.80
N SER A 714 15.94 -31.55 -35.78
CA SER A 714 14.87 -32.54 -35.76
C SER A 714 13.62 -31.90 -35.15
N SER A 715 12.55 -31.91 -35.93
CA SER A 715 11.22 -31.41 -35.56
C SER A 715 10.61 -32.29 -34.47
N THR A 716 10.50 -31.77 -33.26
CA THR A 716 9.66 -32.33 -32.21
C THR A 716 8.68 -31.25 -31.75
N ASN A 717 7.42 -31.63 -31.57
CA ASN A 717 6.33 -30.79 -31.04
C ASN A 717 6.74 -30.13 -29.70
N GLU A 718 7.40 -28.98 -29.73
CA GLU A 718 7.73 -28.23 -28.53
C GLU A 718 6.57 -27.32 -28.14
N LEU A 719 6.12 -27.48 -26.90
CA LEU A 719 5.12 -26.61 -26.28
C LEU A 719 5.61 -25.14 -26.34
N PRO A 720 4.72 -24.15 -26.55
CA PRO A 720 5.10 -22.74 -26.59
C PRO A 720 5.86 -22.30 -25.32
N ILE A 721 6.89 -21.48 -25.51
CA ILE A 721 7.75 -20.97 -24.44
C ILE A 721 7.04 -19.85 -23.67
N SER A 722 7.16 -19.88 -22.34
CA SER A 722 6.58 -18.92 -21.41
C SER A 722 7.60 -18.49 -20.35
N TYR A 723 7.56 -17.23 -19.93
CA TYR A 723 8.39 -16.71 -18.84
C TYR A 723 7.62 -16.58 -17.52
N ASP A 724 6.30 -16.75 -17.55
CA ASP A 724 5.42 -16.61 -16.39
C ASP A 724 4.74 -17.93 -16.04
N GLN A 725 3.88 -18.46 -16.91
CA GLN A 725 3.06 -19.64 -16.60
C GLN A 725 3.45 -20.87 -17.42
N CYS A 726 3.45 -22.04 -16.80
CA CYS A 726 3.85 -23.31 -17.40
C CYS A 726 3.00 -24.47 -16.88
N GLY A 727 3.14 -25.63 -17.50
CA GLY A 727 2.45 -26.84 -17.07
C GLY A 727 1.32 -27.24 -18.00
N LYS A 728 0.80 -28.45 -17.75
CA LYS A 728 -0.21 -29.09 -18.61
C LYS A 728 -1.50 -28.29 -18.77
N SER A 729 -1.90 -27.53 -17.73
CA SER A 729 -3.13 -26.71 -17.73
C SER A 729 -3.07 -25.50 -18.67
N VAL A 730 -1.87 -24.99 -18.94
CA VAL A 730 -1.63 -23.85 -19.84
C VAL A 730 -1.05 -24.28 -21.18
N GLY A 731 -0.58 -25.53 -21.30
CA GLY A 731 0.00 -26.08 -22.52
C GLY A 731 1.30 -25.40 -22.92
N LYS A 732 2.06 -24.87 -21.96
CA LYS A 732 3.29 -24.09 -22.19
C LYS A 732 4.44 -24.59 -21.32
N ARG A 733 5.66 -24.54 -21.85
CA ARG A 733 6.89 -24.80 -21.09
C ARG A 733 7.62 -23.50 -20.75
N CYS A 734 8.35 -23.51 -19.65
CA CYS A 734 9.20 -22.43 -19.26
C CYS A 734 10.35 -22.22 -20.23
N ALA A 735 10.81 -20.97 -20.34
CA ALA A 735 11.99 -20.63 -21.11
C ALA A 735 13.24 -21.38 -20.59
N PRO A 736 14.23 -21.64 -21.46
CA PRO A 736 15.47 -22.32 -21.07
C PRO A 736 16.12 -21.69 -19.82
N GLY A 737 16.58 -22.54 -18.90
CA GLY A 737 17.12 -22.13 -17.60
C GLY A 737 16.09 -21.72 -16.54
N LEU A 738 14.78 -21.85 -16.79
CA LEU A 738 13.70 -21.65 -15.81
C LEU A 738 13.02 -22.97 -15.45
N CYS A 739 12.70 -23.12 -14.18
CA CYS A 739 11.98 -24.26 -13.62
C CYS A 739 10.48 -23.99 -13.64
N CYS A 740 9.67 -25.02 -13.89
CA CYS A 740 8.22 -24.92 -13.80
C CYS A 740 7.76 -25.40 -12.44
N SER A 741 7.30 -24.52 -11.56
CA SER A 741 6.83 -24.88 -10.22
C SER A 741 5.61 -25.81 -10.28
N ARG A 742 5.31 -26.50 -9.17
CA ARG A 742 4.06 -27.29 -9.02
C ARG A 742 2.78 -26.48 -9.19
N TYR A 743 2.87 -25.16 -9.10
CA TYR A 743 1.76 -24.23 -9.25
C TYR A 743 1.65 -23.67 -10.67
N GLY A 744 2.48 -24.17 -11.60
CA GLY A 744 2.46 -23.78 -13.01
C GLY A 744 3.07 -22.42 -13.28
N TRP A 745 4.14 -22.07 -12.56
CA TRP A 745 4.86 -20.80 -12.77
C TRP A 745 6.34 -21.03 -13.07
N CYS A 746 6.92 -20.18 -13.90
CA CYS A 746 8.32 -20.21 -14.28
C CYS A 746 9.18 -19.37 -13.34
N GLY A 747 10.31 -19.92 -12.88
CA GLY A 747 11.26 -19.18 -12.04
C GLY A 747 12.56 -19.93 -11.79
N LYS A 748 13.52 -19.27 -11.11
CA LYS A 748 14.86 -19.83 -10.82
C LYS A 748 15.12 -20.12 -9.33
N SER A 749 14.25 -19.66 -8.42
CA SER A 749 14.42 -19.91 -6.99
C SER A 749 13.98 -21.33 -6.62
N SER A 750 14.35 -21.76 -5.42
CA SER A 750 13.97 -23.04 -4.82
C SER A 750 12.48 -23.35 -4.96
N ASP A 751 11.62 -22.34 -4.76
CA ASP A 751 10.16 -22.47 -4.83
C ASP A 751 9.64 -22.92 -6.20
N TYR A 752 10.45 -22.74 -7.26
CA TYR A 752 10.13 -23.13 -8.63
C TYR A 752 10.90 -24.37 -9.06
N CYS A 753 12.13 -24.50 -8.58
CA CYS A 753 13.10 -25.49 -9.06
C CYS A 753 13.18 -26.77 -8.25
N ASP A 754 12.69 -26.75 -7.02
CA ASP A 754 12.85 -27.86 -6.08
C ASP A 754 11.55 -28.70 -6.04
N ASN A 755 11.03 -29.03 -4.86
CA ASN A 755 9.97 -30.03 -4.70
C ASN A 755 8.66 -29.66 -5.43
N GLY A 756 8.30 -30.48 -6.41
CA GLY A 756 7.11 -30.33 -7.24
C GLY A 756 7.35 -29.61 -8.57
N CYS A 757 8.59 -29.34 -8.93
CA CYS A 757 8.89 -28.83 -10.26
C CYS A 757 8.46 -29.81 -11.37
N GLN A 758 7.73 -29.31 -12.38
CA GLN A 758 7.19 -30.03 -13.52
C GLN A 758 8.22 -30.10 -14.65
N SER A 759 9.01 -31.18 -14.69
CA SER A 759 10.16 -31.33 -15.59
C SER A 759 9.84 -31.34 -17.08
N GLU A 760 8.63 -31.75 -17.47
CA GLU A 760 8.15 -31.67 -18.87
C GLU A 760 7.96 -30.23 -19.34
N PHE A 761 7.82 -29.29 -18.39
CA PHE A 761 7.50 -27.90 -18.64
C PHE A 761 8.57 -26.94 -18.08
N GLY A 762 9.72 -27.40 -17.57
CA GLY A 762 10.81 -26.55 -17.11
C GLY A 762 12.03 -27.32 -16.58
N GLU A 763 13.15 -26.63 -16.39
CA GLU A 763 14.46 -27.22 -16.04
C GLU A 763 14.64 -27.39 -14.53
N CYS A 764 13.96 -28.38 -13.94
CA CYS A 764 14.03 -28.67 -12.51
C CYS A 764 15.46 -28.98 -12.04
N ARG A 765 15.82 -28.52 -10.83
CA ARG A 765 17.14 -28.81 -10.26
C ARG A 765 17.26 -30.29 -9.96
N LYS A 766 18.35 -30.91 -10.44
CA LYS A 766 18.73 -32.26 -10.02
C LYS A 766 19.15 -32.18 -8.55
N SER A 767 18.39 -32.84 -7.69
CA SER A 767 18.61 -32.90 -6.24
C SER A 767 20.05 -33.31 -5.91
N THR A 768 20.84 -32.38 -5.37
CA THR A 768 22.10 -32.67 -4.68
C THR A 768 21.83 -32.79 -3.18
N SER A 769 21.88 -34.03 -2.70
CA SER A 769 22.33 -34.56 -1.39
C SER A 769 22.22 -33.80 -0.05
N ASP A 770 21.62 -32.62 0.07
CA ASP A 770 21.61 -31.87 1.36
C ASP A 770 20.23 -31.76 2.03
N ASN A 771 19.21 -32.43 1.49
CA ASN A 771 17.88 -32.40 2.13
C ASN A 771 17.81 -33.38 3.31
N LYS A 772 17.86 -32.83 4.54
CA LYS A 772 17.62 -33.54 5.81
C LYS A 772 16.18 -34.08 5.97
N ARG A 773 15.36 -34.10 4.92
CA ARG A 773 13.92 -34.43 4.96
C ARG A 773 13.61 -35.64 4.08
N CYS A 774 12.69 -36.49 4.53
CA CYS A 774 12.30 -37.73 3.85
C CYS A 774 10.82 -38.07 4.09
N GLY A 775 10.30 -39.02 3.31
CA GLY A 775 8.94 -39.51 3.44
C GLY A 775 8.16 -39.48 2.13
N GLU A 776 6.91 -39.90 2.19
CA GLU A 776 5.99 -39.90 1.05
C GLU A 776 5.84 -38.49 0.46
N GLY A 777 6.12 -38.36 -0.85
CA GLY A 777 6.12 -37.06 -1.54
C GLY A 777 7.36 -36.18 -1.30
N ILE A 778 8.34 -36.63 -0.50
CA ILE A 778 9.60 -35.91 -0.25
C ILE A 778 10.81 -36.66 -0.85
N GLY A 779 10.93 -37.96 -0.59
CA GLY A 779 12.05 -38.78 -1.08
C GLY A 779 12.73 -39.61 0.01
N LYS A 780 13.78 -40.35 -0.38
CA LYS A 780 14.59 -41.16 0.55
C LYS A 780 15.76 -40.34 1.09
N CYS A 781 16.23 -40.69 2.29
CA CYS A 781 17.47 -40.20 2.85
C CYS A 781 18.70 -40.70 2.08
N ALA A 782 19.82 -40.00 2.23
CA ALA A 782 21.11 -40.44 1.71
C ALA A 782 21.52 -41.81 2.27
N ALA A 783 22.38 -42.53 1.54
CA ALA A 783 22.83 -43.87 1.91
C ALA A 783 23.44 -43.86 3.32
N GLY A 784 23.01 -44.81 4.17
CA GLY A 784 23.44 -44.91 5.57
C GLY A 784 22.58 -44.15 6.59
N LEU A 785 21.57 -43.39 6.16
CA LEU A 785 20.67 -42.64 7.04
C LEU A 785 19.27 -43.26 7.14
N CYS A 786 18.65 -43.07 8.29
CA CYS A 786 17.30 -43.50 8.65
C CYS A 786 16.30 -42.37 8.40
N CYS A 787 15.06 -42.73 8.04
CA CYS A 787 13.98 -41.76 7.88
C CYS A 787 13.01 -41.88 9.06
N SER A 788 13.00 -40.92 9.97
CA SER A 788 12.11 -40.99 11.14
C SER A 788 10.63 -40.84 10.78
N LYS A 789 9.73 -41.21 11.70
CA LYS A 789 8.28 -40.97 11.55
C LYS A 789 7.89 -39.51 11.30
N TYR A 790 8.78 -38.56 11.62
CA TYR A 790 8.58 -37.12 11.44
C TYR A 790 9.14 -36.59 10.11
N GLY A 791 9.67 -37.49 9.27
CA GLY A 791 10.18 -37.17 7.94
C GLY A 791 11.54 -36.48 7.96
N TRP A 792 12.44 -36.90 8.85
CA TRP A 792 13.81 -36.38 8.96
C TRP A 792 14.86 -37.48 8.78
N CYS A 793 15.97 -37.12 8.13
CA CYS A 793 17.10 -37.98 7.85
C CYS A 793 18.19 -37.83 8.91
N ASP A 794 18.52 -38.93 9.59
CA ASP A 794 19.59 -38.99 10.61
C ASP A 794 19.99 -40.47 10.86
N ASN A 795 21.07 -40.74 11.59
CA ASN A 795 21.53 -42.11 11.92
C ASN A 795 21.42 -42.47 13.41
N THR A 796 20.71 -41.67 14.20
CA THR A 796 20.53 -41.90 15.64
C THR A 796 19.46 -42.97 15.92
N PRO A 797 19.52 -43.70 17.06
CA PRO A 797 18.51 -44.72 17.41
C PRO A 797 17.07 -44.20 17.43
N ASN A 798 16.88 -42.92 17.77
CA ASN A 798 15.57 -42.26 17.74
C ASN A 798 14.98 -42.10 16.32
N HIS A 799 15.82 -42.12 15.29
CA HIS A 799 15.41 -42.04 13.88
C HIS A 799 15.34 -43.41 13.21
N CYS A 800 16.17 -44.36 13.65
CA CYS A 800 16.28 -45.69 13.07
C CYS A 800 15.33 -46.72 13.71
N GLY A 801 14.93 -46.50 14.97
CA GLY A 801 14.04 -47.39 15.72
C GLY A 801 12.55 -47.18 15.46
N THR A 802 11.72 -47.25 16.51
CA THR A 802 10.26 -47.29 16.40
C THR A 802 9.66 -46.10 15.63
N GLY A 803 9.06 -46.40 14.48
CA GLY A 803 8.45 -45.41 13.58
C GLY A 803 9.35 -44.99 12.41
N CYS A 804 10.54 -45.57 12.27
CA CYS A 804 11.34 -45.39 11.07
C CYS A 804 10.56 -45.86 9.82
N GLN A 805 10.72 -45.12 8.71
CA GLN A 805 10.03 -45.35 7.44
C GLN A 805 10.94 -46.11 6.47
N PRO A 806 10.85 -47.45 6.37
CA PRO A 806 11.83 -48.29 5.65
C PRO A 806 11.83 -48.09 4.13
N LYS A 807 10.76 -47.51 3.58
CA LYS A 807 10.73 -47.12 2.16
C LYS A 807 11.64 -45.92 1.86
N TYR A 808 11.98 -45.12 2.86
CA TYR A 808 12.65 -43.82 2.72
C TYR A 808 13.97 -43.69 3.49
N GLY A 809 14.43 -44.74 4.16
CA GLY A 809 15.72 -44.80 4.85
C GLY A 809 15.99 -46.22 5.38
N ILE A 810 17.14 -46.44 5.99
CA ILE A 810 17.46 -47.72 6.65
C ILE A 810 16.78 -47.72 8.02
N CYS A 811 16.14 -48.83 8.42
CA CYS A 811 15.51 -48.97 9.72
C CYS A 811 16.02 -50.26 10.36
N TYR A 812 16.40 -50.22 11.64
CA TYR A 812 16.96 -51.36 12.35
C TYR A 812 16.52 -51.38 13.82
#